data_AF-A0A1I0GTC7-F1
#
_entry.id   AF-A0A1I0GTC7-F1
#
_cell.length_a   1.000
_cell.length_b   1.000
_cell.length_c   1.000
_cell.angle_alpha   90.00
_cell.angle_beta   90.00
_cell.angle_gamma   90.00
#
_symmetry.space_group_name_H-M   'P 1'
#
loop_
_entity.id
_entity.type
_entity.pdbx_description
1 polymer ?
#
loop_
_entity_poly.entity_id
_entity_poly.type
_entity_poly.pdbx_seq_one_letter_code
_entity_poly.pdbx_strand_id
1 'polypeptide(L)'
;MEYPKSRKKVMSTRSMHCLLSCLFSIVTMNSALADAVDIADVPPSLSAGVEPNIMFIIDDSGSMQFELPESSYTSNTDYLFPPVPDMYGQNIYENNIFDFSDNNPRNRYFRSNHNNPFFYNPEKTYEPWYKGDRSQWPDADPTAAPYFPGLENSDTLNITTEQSYNRWVEYDGGNDYDYENDSKNYWPITYYVLKNDGDDVWERDSYYRYQVRNQVAYRKDLATGVEVSVSSLQFGSGPARSVEDEIQNFANWFSYYRSRTLAARSGIGNAFSQQPEGMRVGYGRLNKGSSSVDGVSTSTIVNGVRLFKGSDREQFFTSLYTDETPNKGTPLRLALKRAGEYFERTDNRGPWGAEPGTNNSSEHLECRQSFTILMTDGYWSGSSPNVGNVDGSDGNAIGDYEGYKAVAPFRDTYHNTLADVALDYWSRDLRPDLENKVPVTGINPAFWQHMVTFGVGLGVNGTIDYPDSDPFAEIGKDNPSFEWPNPGSSEPAKVDDLLHAAVNSRGGFFSVDDPDSFATELSNVLSVIISRVEQSATAAAASSAVFSEGSLSYSAGFRSTDWSGALQASRILSGGARGQLMWDAERELESKGFSERDLFTYTGTTGTALDYDGLSELQRNALDTALDGTSDGLGTERIAWLSGDNNAGVNFRERTHKAEGSSITRPRMLGDIIGSNPQYVGKVNYGHRRLGGTEGADYAAFRASDDYNERPDVIYVGANDGFLHAFHAKTGEELFAYTNGYKSKRTSFIM
;
A
#
# COMPACT_ATOMS: atom_id res chain seq x y z
N MET A 1 57.26 61.55 52.01
CA MET A 1 56.88 60.33 52.76
C MET A 1 55.70 60.70 53.64
N GLU A 2 54.56 60.03 53.69
CA GLU A 2 53.97 58.89 52.98
C GLU A 2 52.60 58.72 53.68
N TYR A 3 51.61 58.14 53.00
CA TYR A 3 50.30 57.70 53.48
C TYR A 3 49.16 58.72 53.71
N PRO A 4 48.04 58.61 52.95
CA PRO A 4 46.78 59.27 53.28
C PRO A 4 45.97 58.43 54.29
N LYS A 5 45.52 59.06 55.38
CA LYS A 5 44.53 58.47 56.31
C LYS A 5 43.11 58.74 55.79
N SER A 6 42.33 57.66 55.74
CA SER A 6 40.93 57.60 55.30
C SER A 6 40.03 58.62 56.02
N ARG A 7 39.27 59.41 55.26
CA ARG A 7 38.03 60.03 55.74
C ARG A 7 36.84 59.27 55.17
N LYS A 8 36.14 58.56 56.05
CA LYS A 8 34.80 58.00 55.83
C LYS A 8 33.84 59.14 55.46
N LYS A 9 33.31 59.12 54.24
CA LYS A 9 32.12 59.90 53.87
C LYS A 9 30.91 59.00 54.14
N VAL A 10 30.11 59.39 55.12
CA VAL A 10 28.80 58.81 55.41
C VAL A 10 27.89 59.14 54.23
N MET A 11 27.56 58.13 53.43
CA MET A 11 26.60 58.23 52.34
C MET A 11 25.22 57.92 52.89
N SER A 12 24.24 58.78 52.58
CA SER A 12 22.89 58.65 53.11
C SER A 12 22.21 57.37 52.62
N THR A 13 21.34 56.82 53.47
CA THR A 13 20.61 55.56 53.27
C THR A 13 19.69 55.54 52.04
N ARG A 14 19.55 56.67 51.32
CA ARG A 14 18.82 56.74 50.04
C ARG A 14 19.66 56.45 48.80
N SER A 15 20.99 56.58 48.86
CA SER A 15 21.86 56.30 47.70
C SER A 15 22.38 54.85 47.63
N MET A 16 22.21 54.06 48.71
CA MET A 16 22.55 52.62 48.70
C MET A 16 21.41 51.76 48.13
N HIS A 17 20.16 52.27 48.18
CA HIS A 17 19.00 51.60 47.57
C HIS A 17 18.95 51.79 46.04
N CYS A 18 19.49 52.89 45.49
CA CYS A 18 19.57 53.08 44.03
C CYS A 18 20.73 52.29 43.37
N LEU A 19 21.82 52.03 44.10
CA LEU A 19 22.95 51.26 43.57
C LEU A 19 22.76 49.75 43.68
N LEU A 20 22.05 49.26 44.73
CA LEU A 20 21.61 47.87 44.76
C LEU A 20 20.50 47.58 43.74
N SER A 21 19.61 48.54 43.47
CA SER A 21 18.60 48.37 42.40
C SER A 21 19.24 48.35 41.01
N CYS A 22 20.27 49.16 40.73
CA CYS A 22 20.94 49.13 39.42
C CYS A 22 21.85 47.92 39.20
N LEU A 23 22.47 47.33 40.25
CA LEU A 23 23.21 46.07 40.10
C LEU A 23 22.29 44.84 40.03
N PHE A 24 21.11 44.86 40.66
CA PHE A 24 20.11 43.81 40.43
C PHE A 24 19.47 43.91 39.03
N SER A 25 19.34 45.12 38.46
CA SER A 25 18.85 45.31 37.09
C SER A 25 19.84 44.87 35.99
N ILE A 26 21.14 44.74 36.29
CA ILE A 26 22.14 44.33 35.30
C ILE A 26 22.41 42.81 35.34
N VAL A 27 22.04 42.11 36.42
CA VAL A 27 22.09 40.63 36.50
C VAL A 27 20.79 39.97 36.04
N THR A 28 19.70 40.72 35.89
CA THR A 28 18.42 40.20 35.33
C THR A 28 18.24 40.44 33.83
N MET A 29 19.27 40.89 33.09
CA MET A 29 19.22 41.08 31.62
C MET A 29 19.98 40.01 30.82
N ASN A 30 20.12 38.78 31.34
CA ASN A 30 20.64 37.63 30.60
C ASN A 30 19.65 36.45 30.64
N SER A 31 18.38 36.70 30.33
CA SER A 31 17.36 35.65 30.18
C SER A 31 16.24 36.08 29.24
N ALA A 32 16.59 36.56 28.04
CA ALA A 32 15.64 36.74 26.94
C ALA A 32 16.39 36.91 25.61
N LEU A 33 17.21 35.92 25.25
CA LEU A 33 17.28 35.50 23.87
C LEU A 33 16.70 34.09 23.88
N ALA A 34 15.39 34.01 24.11
CA ALA A 34 14.63 32.93 23.52
C ALA A 34 14.70 33.22 22.03
N ASP A 35 15.30 32.30 21.26
CA ASP A 35 14.99 32.22 19.83
C ASP A 35 13.46 32.25 19.70
N ALA A 36 12.99 32.87 18.63
CA ALA A 36 11.57 32.84 18.31
C ALA A 36 11.11 31.38 18.33
N VAL A 37 10.41 30.98 19.39
CA VAL A 37 9.66 29.75 19.40
C VAL A 37 8.58 29.98 18.36
N ASP A 38 8.74 29.32 17.23
CA ASP A 38 7.73 29.32 16.19
C ASP A 38 6.50 28.65 16.79
N ILE A 39 5.49 29.46 17.09
CA ILE A 39 4.21 28.96 17.55
C ILE A 39 3.57 28.41 16.30
N ALA A 40 3.48 27.08 16.19
CA ALA A 40 2.85 26.42 15.06
C ALA A 40 1.52 27.11 14.71
N ASP A 41 1.47 27.71 13.52
CA ASP A 41 0.31 28.45 12.99
C ASP A 41 -0.89 27.54 12.68
N VAL A 42 -0.77 26.24 12.96
CA VAL A 42 -1.79 25.23 12.73
C VAL A 42 -2.12 24.54 14.06
N PRO A 43 -3.40 24.51 14.48
CA PRO A 43 -3.83 23.73 15.64
C PRO A 43 -3.37 22.27 15.51
N PRO A 44 -2.93 21.60 16.59
CA PRO A 44 -2.54 20.18 16.58
C PRO A 44 -3.66 19.23 16.11
N SER A 45 -4.89 19.73 15.96
CA SER A 45 -6.08 19.03 15.47
C SER A 45 -6.23 19.03 13.93
N LEU A 46 -5.22 19.47 13.18
CA LEU A 46 -5.24 19.51 11.71
C LEU A 46 -3.94 18.95 11.08
N SER A 47 -3.32 17.93 11.68
CA SER A 47 -2.40 17.09 10.89
C SER A 47 -3.23 16.15 10.01
N ALA A 48 -3.70 16.64 8.87
CA ALA A 48 -3.92 15.73 7.75
C ALA A 48 -2.60 14.97 7.54
N GLY A 49 -2.64 13.63 7.46
CA GLY A 49 -1.42 12.85 7.24
C GLY A 49 -0.66 13.38 6.03
N VAL A 50 0.67 13.46 6.12
CA VAL A 50 1.50 13.90 5.00
C VAL A 50 1.47 12.80 3.93
N GLU A 51 1.15 13.15 2.69
CA GLU A 51 0.98 12.14 1.63
C GLU A 51 2.29 11.36 1.42
N PRO A 52 2.27 10.03 1.29
CA PRO A 52 3.50 9.29 1.04
C PRO A 52 4.03 9.57 -0.37
N ASN A 53 5.35 9.44 -0.54
CA ASN A 53 5.97 9.33 -1.85
C ASN A 53 6.01 7.86 -2.28
N ILE A 54 5.53 7.56 -3.49
CA ILE A 54 5.60 6.23 -4.10
C ILE A 54 6.32 6.39 -5.44
N MET A 55 7.49 5.78 -5.59
CA MET A 55 8.17 5.64 -6.86
C MET A 55 7.86 4.27 -7.45
N PHE A 56 6.99 4.23 -8.47
CA PHE A 56 6.70 2.98 -9.17
C PHE A 56 7.69 2.79 -10.32
N ILE A 57 8.41 1.65 -10.34
CA ILE A 57 9.37 1.32 -11.38
C ILE A 57 8.91 0.05 -12.08
N ILE A 58 8.55 0.21 -13.36
CA ILE A 58 8.16 -0.91 -14.21
C ILE A 58 9.38 -1.58 -14.86
N ASP A 59 9.28 -2.88 -15.07
CA ASP A 59 10.15 -3.62 -15.97
C ASP A 59 9.81 -3.30 -17.43
N ASP A 60 10.84 -2.91 -18.18
CA ASP A 60 10.80 -2.71 -19.64
C ASP A 60 11.92 -3.50 -20.33
N SER A 61 12.42 -4.55 -19.68
CA SER A 61 13.37 -5.48 -20.26
C SER A 61 12.75 -6.25 -21.42
N GLY A 62 13.60 -6.88 -22.23
CA GLY A 62 13.14 -7.51 -23.46
C GLY A 62 12.21 -8.71 -23.24
N SER A 63 12.33 -9.43 -22.11
CA SER A 63 11.42 -10.51 -21.73
C SER A 63 9.97 -10.05 -21.60
N MET A 64 9.76 -8.77 -21.27
CA MET A 64 8.41 -8.20 -21.20
C MET A 64 7.68 -8.22 -22.55
N GLN A 65 8.39 -8.36 -23.68
CA GLN A 65 7.77 -8.50 -24.99
C GLN A 65 7.12 -9.88 -25.21
N PHE A 66 7.48 -10.88 -24.40
CA PHE A 66 7.17 -12.29 -24.67
C PHE A 66 5.68 -12.59 -24.47
N GLU A 67 5.18 -13.54 -25.28
CA GLU A 67 3.81 -14.08 -25.22
C GLU A 67 3.78 -15.48 -24.55
N LEU A 68 4.90 -15.84 -23.92
CA LEU A 68 5.21 -17.15 -23.38
C LEU A 68 5.75 -17.02 -21.94
N PRO A 69 5.46 -17.97 -21.05
CA PRO A 69 6.08 -18.03 -19.73
C PRO A 69 7.54 -18.49 -19.86
N GLU A 70 8.33 -18.31 -18.78
CA GLU A 70 9.67 -18.87 -18.71
C GLU A 70 9.61 -20.40 -18.85
N SER A 71 10.29 -20.94 -19.86
CA SER A 71 10.24 -22.38 -20.15
C SER A 71 11.44 -22.85 -20.97
N SER A 72 11.91 -24.07 -20.70
CA SER A 72 12.88 -24.75 -21.56
C SER A 72 12.27 -25.25 -22.88
N TYR A 73 10.95 -25.16 -23.03
CA TYR A 73 10.20 -25.64 -24.20
C TYR A 73 9.92 -24.54 -25.23
N THR A 74 10.51 -23.36 -25.14
CA THR A 74 10.22 -22.26 -26.08
C THR A 74 10.81 -22.46 -27.47
N SER A 75 11.83 -23.32 -27.66
CA SER A 75 12.53 -23.46 -28.97
C SER A 75 12.97 -22.10 -29.53
N ASN A 76 13.48 -21.22 -28.67
CA ASN A 76 13.89 -19.86 -29.04
C ASN A 76 12.77 -19.03 -29.71
N THR A 77 11.51 -19.37 -29.44
CA THR A 77 10.35 -18.58 -29.83
C THR A 77 9.94 -17.71 -28.64
N ASP A 78 9.72 -16.42 -28.89
CA ASP A 78 9.30 -15.44 -27.89
C ASP A 78 7.84 -14.97 -28.09
N TYR A 79 7.30 -15.23 -29.28
CA TYR A 79 5.98 -14.77 -29.71
C TYR A 79 5.11 -15.95 -30.16
N LEU A 80 3.81 -15.84 -29.95
CA LEU A 80 2.82 -16.75 -30.49
C LEU A 80 2.17 -16.15 -31.75
N PHE A 81 2.02 -14.84 -31.87
CA PHE A 81 1.54 -14.22 -33.10
C PHE A 81 2.70 -13.69 -33.94
N PRO A 82 2.55 -13.60 -35.28
CA PRO A 82 3.58 -13.02 -36.13
C PRO A 82 3.98 -11.63 -35.64
N PRO A 83 5.21 -11.43 -35.14
CA PRO A 83 5.60 -10.13 -34.64
C PRO A 83 5.84 -9.18 -35.81
N VAL A 84 5.51 -7.92 -35.58
CA VAL A 84 5.72 -6.81 -36.52
C VAL A 84 6.97 -6.01 -36.10
N PRO A 85 7.65 -5.32 -37.05
CA PRO A 85 8.76 -4.44 -36.70
C PRO A 85 8.35 -3.42 -35.63
N ASP A 86 9.21 -3.20 -34.64
CA ASP A 86 9.00 -2.21 -33.59
C ASP A 86 7.65 -2.31 -32.86
N MET A 87 7.12 -3.55 -32.71
CA MET A 87 5.82 -3.86 -32.11
C MET A 87 5.53 -3.15 -30.78
N TYR A 88 6.57 -2.93 -29.97
CA TYR A 88 6.51 -2.21 -28.70
C TYR A 88 7.34 -0.91 -28.69
N GLY A 89 7.45 -0.26 -29.86
CA GLY A 89 8.17 0.99 -30.10
C GLY A 89 9.69 0.84 -30.34
N GLN A 90 10.23 -0.37 -30.23
CA GLN A 90 11.66 -0.68 -30.36
C GLN A 90 11.86 -2.09 -30.91
N ASN A 91 13.11 -2.43 -31.25
CA ASN A 91 13.50 -3.73 -31.79
C ASN A 91 12.88 -4.93 -31.04
N ILE A 92 12.47 -5.93 -31.81
CA ILE A 92 11.93 -7.21 -31.35
C ILE A 92 13.03 -8.30 -31.27
N TYR A 93 12.66 -9.46 -30.74
CA TYR A 93 13.47 -10.68 -30.75
C TYR A 93 13.34 -11.45 -32.07
N GLU A 94 13.84 -12.68 -32.10
CA GLU A 94 13.64 -13.58 -33.22
C GLU A 94 12.15 -13.76 -33.51
N ASN A 95 11.80 -13.73 -34.79
CA ASN A 95 10.41 -13.71 -35.23
C ASN A 95 9.89 -15.08 -35.69
N ASN A 96 10.57 -16.17 -35.34
CA ASN A 96 10.03 -17.50 -35.57
C ASN A 96 8.93 -17.77 -34.54
N ILE A 97 7.80 -18.34 -34.97
CA ILE A 97 6.70 -18.72 -34.08
C ILE A 97 6.32 -20.19 -34.31
N PHE A 98 5.71 -20.85 -33.33
CA PHE A 98 5.16 -22.19 -33.56
C PHE A 98 4.11 -22.17 -34.66
N ASP A 99 4.16 -23.16 -35.55
CA ASP A 99 3.13 -23.34 -36.57
C ASP A 99 1.76 -23.67 -35.94
N PHE A 100 0.69 -23.37 -36.66
CA PHE A 100 -0.69 -23.60 -36.17
C PHE A 100 -1.14 -25.07 -36.32
N SER A 101 -0.20 -26.00 -36.44
CA SER A 101 -0.50 -27.43 -36.62
C SER A 101 -0.98 -28.05 -35.32
N ASP A 102 -2.05 -28.84 -35.39
CA ASP A 102 -2.53 -29.66 -34.28
C ASP A 102 -1.49 -30.72 -33.88
N ASN A 103 -0.51 -31.03 -34.75
CA ASN A 103 0.52 -32.03 -34.47
C ASN A 103 1.71 -31.44 -33.73
N ASN A 104 1.91 -30.12 -33.76
CA ASN A 104 2.98 -29.46 -33.03
C ASN A 104 2.64 -29.39 -31.53
N PRO A 105 3.37 -30.12 -30.65
CA PRO A 105 3.07 -30.14 -29.21
C PRO A 105 3.19 -28.78 -28.55
N ARG A 106 4.17 -27.97 -28.96
CA ARG A 106 4.41 -26.64 -28.36
C ARG A 106 3.35 -25.63 -28.76
N ASN A 107 2.82 -25.70 -29.98
CA ASN A 107 1.66 -24.90 -30.39
C ASN A 107 0.45 -25.17 -29.48
N ARG A 108 0.13 -26.45 -29.23
CA ARG A 108 -0.98 -26.82 -28.33
C ARG A 108 -0.73 -26.38 -26.89
N TYR A 109 0.49 -26.65 -26.40
CA TYR A 109 0.89 -26.35 -25.03
C TYR A 109 0.78 -24.85 -24.75
N PHE A 110 1.43 -24.00 -25.55
CA PHE A 110 1.49 -22.57 -25.28
C PHE A 110 0.27 -21.76 -25.71
N ARG A 111 -0.60 -22.30 -26.59
CA ARG A 111 -1.92 -21.72 -26.91
C ARG A 111 -3.05 -22.29 -26.05
N SER A 112 -2.72 -22.74 -24.84
CA SER A 112 -3.66 -23.19 -23.83
C SER A 112 -3.40 -22.39 -22.55
N ASN A 113 -4.43 -21.73 -22.01
CA ASN A 113 -4.30 -20.95 -20.78
C ASN A 113 -3.93 -21.80 -19.56
N HIS A 114 -4.18 -23.12 -19.63
CA HIS A 114 -3.79 -24.06 -18.59
C HIS A 114 -2.25 -24.14 -18.44
N ASN A 115 -1.51 -24.03 -19.55
CA ASN A 115 -0.04 -24.14 -19.52
C ASN A 115 0.69 -22.81 -19.73
N ASN A 116 0.00 -21.82 -20.32
CA ASN A 116 0.51 -20.48 -20.54
C ASN A 116 -0.48 -19.47 -19.93
N PRO A 117 -0.20 -18.94 -18.73
CA PRO A 117 -1.13 -18.02 -18.05
C PRO A 117 -1.28 -16.66 -18.76
N PHE A 118 -0.35 -16.31 -19.66
CA PHE A 118 -0.45 -15.11 -20.50
C PHE A 118 -1.34 -15.34 -21.74
N PHE A 119 -1.60 -16.60 -22.11
CA PHE A 119 -2.47 -16.90 -23.24
C PHE A 119 -3.94 -16.71 -22.91
N TYR A 120 -4.76 -16.55 -23.96
CA TYR A 120 -6.19 -16.32 -23.86
C TYR A 120 -6.89 -17.40 -23.00
N ASN A 121 -7.48 -16.97 -21.88
CA ASN A 121 -8.33 -17.79 -21.03
C ASN A 121 -9.79 -17.55 -21.41
N PRO A 122 -10.46 -18.54 -22.04
CA PRO A 122 -11.83 -18.35 -22.50
C PRO A 122 -12.86 -18.27 -21.35
N GLU A 123 -12.50 -18.61 -20.11
CA GLU A 123 -13.35 -18.39 -18.94
C GLU A 123 -13.40 -16.92 -18.49
N LYS A 124 -12.38 -16.13 -18.87
CA LYS A 124 -12.23 -14.72 -18.45
C LYS A 124 -12.81 -13.76 -19.47
N THR A 125 -13.40 -12.66 -18.99
CA THR A 125 -13.79 -11.51 -19.82
C THR A 125 -12.69 -10.47 -19.75
N TYR A 126 -12.16 -10.06 -20.90
CA TYR A 126 -11.05 -9.13 -21.01
C TYR A 126 -11.58 -7.73 -21.32
N GLU A 127 -11.34 -6.82 -20.38
CA GLU A 127 -11.74 -5.41 -20.49
C GLU A 127 -10.59 -4.54 -21.01
N PRO A 128 -10.86 -3.48 -21.79
CA PRO A 128 -9.84 -2.49 -22.14
C PRO A 128 -9.21 -1.81 -20.91
N TRP A 129 -8.00 -1.27 -21.07
CA TRP A 129 -7.28 -0.59 -19.99
C TRP A 129 -8.06 0.61 -19.39
N TYR A 130 -7.82 0.91 -18.11
CA TYR A 130 -8.36 2.08 -17.42
C TYR A 130 -7.49 3.33 -17.65
N LYS A 131 -8.10 4.50 -17.85
CA LYS A 131 -7.41 5.80 -17.94
C LYS A 131 -7.28 6.44 -16.56
N GLY A 132 -6.52 7.54 -16.48
CA GLY A 132 -6.38 8.31 -15.23
C GLY A 132 -7.72 8.82 -14.70
N ASP A 133 -8.64 9.19 -15.59
CA ASP A 133 -9.98 9.66 -15.26
C ASP A 133 -10.94 8.54 -14.83
N ARG A 134 -10.44 7.30 -14.73
CA ARG A 134 -11.15 6.07 -14.37
C ARG A 134 -12.12 5.57 -15.45
N SER A 135 -12.16 6.20 -16.62
CA SER A 135 -12.85 5.63 -17.79
C SER A 135 -12.01 4.54 -18.44
N GLN A 136 -12.65 3.65 -19.20
CA GLN A 136 -11.94 2.63 -19.97
C GLN A 136 -11.55 3.13 -21.36
N TRP A 137 -10.54 2.49 -21.93
CA TRP A 137 -10.26 2.54 -23.37
C TRP A 137 -11.40 1.88 -24.15
N PRO A 138 -11.55 2.19 -25.45
CA PRO A 138 -12.55 1.51 -26.28
C PRO A 138 -12.19 0.03 -26.48
N ASP A 139 -13.20 -0.78 -26.76
CA ASP A 139 -13.02 -2.14 -27.27
C ASP A 139 -12.10 -2.15 -28.50
N ALA A 140 -11.26 -3.18 -28.60
CA ALA A 140 -10.37 -3.36 -29.75
C ALA A 140 -11.19 -3.76 -30.99
N ASP A 141 -10.92 -3.14 -32.15
CA ASP A 141 -11.57 -3.52 -33.42
C ASP A 141 -11.08 -4.91 -33.85
N PRO A 142 -11.93 -5.95 -33.92
CA PRO A 142 -11.48 -7.29 -34.32
C PRO A 142 -10.94 -7.37 -35.74
N THR A 143 -11.29 -6.42 -36.62
CA THR A 143 -10.78 -6.35 -37.99
C THR A 143 -9.44 -5.64 -38.10
N ALA A 144 -9.00 -4.96 -37.04
CA ALA A 144 -7.76 -4.20 -36.96
C ALA A 144 -7.26 -4.13 -35.51
N ALA A 145 -7.08 -5.29 -34.86
CA ALA A 145 -6.70 -5.36 -33.46
C ALA A 145 -5.24 -4.87 -33.29
N PRO A 146 -4.98 -3.78 -32.54
CA PRO A 146 -3.63 -3.24 -32.41
C PRO A 146 -2.70 -4.18 -31.65
N TYR A 147 -1.44 -4.25 -32.05
CA TYR A 147 -0.41 -4.96 -31.30
C TYR A 147 -0.01 -4.21 -30.01
N PHE A 148 -0.07 -2.89 -29.99
CA PHE A 148 0.18 -2.11 -28.79
C PHE A 148 -0.67 -0.83 -28.80
N PRO A 149 -1.85 -0.83 -28.17
CA PRO A 149 -2.80 0.28 -28.27
C PRO A 149 -2.26 1.62 -27.74
N GLY A 150 -1.26 1.59 -26.85
CA GLY A 150 -0.60 2.79 -26.33
C GLY A 150 0.44 3.42 -27.26
N LEU A 151 0.84 2.76 -28.35
CA LEU A 151 1.80 3.30 -29.31
C LEU A 151 1.10 4.09 -30.42
N GLU A 152 1.64 5.27 -30.74
CA GLU A 152 1.15 6.05 -31.88
C GLU A 152 1.41 5.29 -33.19
N ASN A 153 0.37 5.06 -33.99
CA ASN A 153 0.41 4.26 -35.23
C ASN A 153 0.80 2.79 -35.02
N SER A 154 0.32 2.16 -33.95
CA SER A 154 0.47 0.72 -33.75
C SER A 154 -0.03 -0.07 -34.96
N ASP A 155 0.80 -1.00 -35.44
CA ASP A 155 0.38 -1.99 -36.42
C ASP A 155 -0.79 -2.83 -35.87
N THR A 156 -1.59 -3.37 -36.78
CA THR A 156 -2.82 -4.09 -36.45
C THR A 156 -2.90 -5.45 -37.11
N LEU A 157 -3.54 -6.41 -36.46
CA LEU A 157 -3.86 -7.72 -37.02
C LEU A 157 -5.38 -7.85 -37.21
N ASN A 158 -5.81 -8.24 -38.42
CA ASN A 158 -7.20 -8.66 -38.61
C ASN A 158 -7.36 -10.10 -38.09
N ILE A 159 -7.96 -10.26 -36.91
CA ILE A 159 -8.10 -11.57 -36.26
C ILE A 159 -9.31 -12.37 -36.78
N THR A 160 -10.18 -11.75 -37.58
CA THR A 160 -11.44 -12.37 -38.07
C THR A 160 -11.30 -13.14 -39.38
N THR A 161 -10.17 -12.98 -40.08
CA THR A 161 -9.90 -13.58 -41.40
C THR A 161 -8.66 -14.48 -41.37
N GLU A 162 -8.51 -15.34 -42.38
CA GLU A 162 -7.29 -16.13 -42.56
C GLU A 162 -6.11 -15.19 -42.86
N GLN A 163 -4.99 -15.44 -42.19
CA GLN A 163 -3.75 -14.67 -42.33
C GLN A 163 -2.64 -15.57 -42.89
N SER A 164 -1.54 -14.96 -43.33
CA SER A 164 -0.38 -15.69 -43.84
C SER A 164 0.90 -15.20 -43.16
N TYR A 165 1.78 -16.13 -42.81
CA TYR A 165 3.10 -15.86 -42.26
C TYR A 165 4.12 -16.86 -42.80
N ASN A 166 5.41 -16.55 -42.69
CA ASN A 166 6.47 -17.28 -43.37
C ASN A 166 7.68 -17.62 -42.49
N ARG A 167 7.58 -17.59 -41.16
CA ARG A 167 8.66 -18.01 -40.28
C ARG A 167 8.14 -18.88 -39.16
N TRP A 168 8.42 -20.17 -39.23
CA TRP A 168 7.76 -21.18 -38.43
C TRP A 168 8.76 -22.06 -37.69
N VAL A 169 8.37 -22.46 -36.48
CA VAL A 169 9.00 -23.54 -35.72
C VAL A 169 8.09 -24.76 -35.80
N GLU A 170 8.52 -25.76 -36.55
CA GLU A 170 7.73 -26.95 -36.89
C GLU A 170 8.22 -28.17 -36.12
N TYR A 171 7.28 -29.08 -35.85
CA TYR A 171 7.59 -30.34 -35.21
C TYR A 171 7.87 -31.40 -36.27
N ASP A 172 9.08 -31.98 -36.24
CA ASP A 172 9.57 -32.96 -37.23
C ASP A 172 9.05 -34.40 -37.00
N GLY A 173 8.31 -34.62 -35.90
CA GLY A 173 7.83 -35.95 -35.50
C GLY A 173 8.81 -36.74 -34.62
N GLY A 174 9.93 -36.14 -34.22
CA GLY A 174 10.97 -36.67 -33.34
C GLY A 174 11.12 -35.87 -32.05
N ASN A 175 12.36 -35.55 -31.67
CA ASN A 175 12.69 -34.67 -30.53
C ASN A 175 13.20 -33.30 -31.00
N ASP A 176 13.20 -33.02 -32.30
CA ASP A 176 13.80 -31.84 -32.90
C ASP A 176 12.74 -30.87 -33.44
N TYR A 177 13.15 -29.64 -33.72
CA TYR A 177 12.28 -28.60 -34.26
C TYR A 177 12.97 -27.91 -35.45
N ASP A 178 12.26 -27.89 -36.58
CA ASP A 178 12.74 -27.30 -37.82
C ASP A 178 12.31 -25.84 -37.92
N TYR A 179 13.22 -25.01 -38.43
CA TYR A 179 12.98 -23.58 -38.68
C TYR A 179 12.72 -23.38 -40.17
N GLU A 180 11.45 -23.19 -40.50
CA GLU A 180 10.98 -23.13 -41.88
C GLU A 180 10.62 -21.70 -42.29
N ASN A 181 10.95 -21.34 -43.54
CA ASN A 181 10.70 -20.00 -44.10
C ASN A 181 9.61 -19.98 -45.19
N ASP A 182 8.68 -20.94 -45.14
CA ASP A 182 7.62 -21.10 -46.13
C ASP A 182 6.33 -20.38 -45.72
N SER A 183 5.68 -19.72 -46.69
CA SER A 183 4.41 -19.04 -46.47
C SER A 183 3.29 -20.06 -46.18
N LYS A 184 2.68 -19.95 -45.00
CA LYS A 184 1.57 -20.79 -44.55
C LYS A 184 0.42 -19.94 -44.07
N ASN A 185 -0.79 -20.44 -44.27
CA ASN A 185 -2.00 -19.80 -43.81
C ASN A 185 -2.35 -20.24 -42.38
N TYR A 186 -2.89 -19.32 -41.59
CA TYR A 186 -3.34 -19.60 -40.23
C TYR A 186 -4.58 -18.76 -39.87
N TRP A 187 -5.31 -19.22 -38.86
CA TRP A 187 -6.46 -18.51 -38.29
C TRP A 187 -6.07 -17.95 -36.92
N PRO A 188 -6.01 -16.61 -36.75
CA PRO A 188 -5.50 -15.99 -35.52
C PRO A 188 -6.22 -16.45 -34.25
N ILE A 189 -7.55 -16.55 -34.28
CA ILE A 189 -8.34 -17.07 -33.16
C ILE A 189 -8.27 -18.61 -33.20
N THR A 190 -7.17 -19.15 -32.68
CA THR A 190 -6.96 -20.58 -32.44
C THR A 190 -6.45 -20.76 -31.02
N TYR A 191 -7.14 -21.55 -30.22
CA TYR A 191 -6.74 -21.89 -28.85
C TYR A 191 -7.11 -23.32 -28.50
N TYR A 192 -6.42 -23.88 -27.50
CA TYR A 192 -6.59 -25.24 -27.05
C TYR A 192 -7.07 -25.24 -25.60
N VAL A 193 -8.04 -26.10 -25.29
CA VAL A 193 -8.59 -26.27 -23.95
C VAL A 193 -8.39 -27.71 -23.55
N LEU A 194 -7.72 -27.93 -22.42
CA LEU A 194 -7.51 -29.26 -21.85
C LEU A 194 -8.88 -29.86 -21.47
N LYS A 195 -9.09 -31.14 -21.74
CA LYS A 195 -10.37 -31.80 -21.47
C LYS A 195 -10.61 -31.98 -19.97
N ASN A 196 -9.56 -32.33 -19.23
CA ASN A 196 -9.58 -32.50 -17.78
C ASN A 196 -8.24 -32.03 -17.17
N ASP A 197 -8.27 -31.44 -15.98
CA ASP A 197 -7.07 -30.87 -15.30
C ASP A 197 -5.93 -31.87 -15.02
N GLY A 198 -6.20 -33.17 -15.10
CA GLY A 198 -5.20 -34.23 -14.89
C GLY A 198 -4.72 -34.91 -16.17
N ASP A 199 -5.18 -34.48 -17.34
CA ASP A 199 -4.77 -35.06 -18.61
C ASP A 199 -3.31 -34.69 -18.94
N ASP A 200 -2.62 -35.56 -19.69
CA ASP A 200 -1.24 -35.27 -20.13
C ASP A 200 -1.23 -34.09 -21.09
N VAL A 201 -0.60 -33.00 -20.67
CA VAL A 201 -0.51 -31.73 -21.40
C VAL A 201 0.28 -31.83 -22.71
N TRP A 202 1.07 -32.89 -22.90
CA TRP A 202 1.81 -33.15 -24.14
C TRP A 202 1.02 -34.00 -25.13
N GLU A 203 0.08 -34.80 -24.64
CA GLU A 203 -0.72 -35.69 -25.45
C GLU A 203 -1.72 -34.89 -26.29
N ARG A 204 -1.73 -35.17 -27.60
CA ARG A 204 -2.60 -34.46 -28.56
C ARG A 204 -4.06 -34.71 -28.24
N ASP A 205 -4.39 -35.91 -27.80
CA ASP A 205 -5.74 -36.36 -27.56
C ASP A 205 -6.38 -35.75 -26.29
N SER A 206 -5.59 -35.10 -25.43
CA SER A 206 -6.03 -34.40 -24.22
C SER A 206 -6.76 -33.08 -24.47
N TYR A 207 -6.80 -32.58 -25.71
CA TYR A 207 -7.30 -31.23 -26.00
C TYR A 207 -8.55 -31.20 -26.87
N TYR A 208 -9.38 -30.18 -26.61
CA TYR A 208 -10.25 -29.57 -27.62
C TYR A 208 -9.53 -28.39 -28.27
N ARG A 209 -9.60 -28.30 -29.59
CA ARG A 209 -9.23 -27.06 -30.30
C ARG A 209 -10.47 -26.23 -30.57
N TYR A 210 -10.40 -24.96 -30.25
CA TYR A 210 -11.36 -23.95 -30.69
C TYR A 210 -10.72 -23.06 -31.74
N GLN A 211 -11.43 -22.83 -32.84
CA GLN A 211 -10.97 -21.99 -33.93
C GLN A 211 -12.13 -21.20 -34.52
N VAL A 212 -11.96 -19.89 -34.72
CA VAL A 212 -12.94 -19.07 -35.45
C VAL A 212 -12.48 -18.90 -36.89
N ARG A 213 -13.35 -19.25 -37.83
CA ARG A 213 -13.12 -19.10 -39.27
C ARG A 213 -14.28 -18.37 -39.91
N ASN A 214 -14.03 -17.19 -40.49
CA ASN A 214 -15.05 -16.34 -41.10
C ASN A 214 -16.27 -16.14 -40.19
N GLN A 215 -16.02 -15.73 -38.93
CA GLN A 215 -17.05 -15.49 -37.90
C GLN A 215 -17.87 -16.72 -37.48
N VAL A 216 -17.43 -17.94 -37.84
CA VAL A 216 -18.02 -19.19 -37.34
C VAL A 216 -17.01 -19.87 -36.43
N ALA A 217 -17.42 -20.18 -35.19
CA ALA A 217 -16.60 -20.91 -34.25
C ALA A 217 -16.75 -22.43 -34.46
N TYR A 218 -15.63 -23.13 -34.36
CA TYR A 218 -15.54 -24.57 -34.46
C TYR A 218 -14.82 -25.16 -33.25
N ARG A 219 -15.36 -26.25 -32.74
CA ARG A 219 -14.71 -27.08 -31.72
C ARG A 219 -14.33 -28.42 -32.34
N LYS A 220 -13.05 -28.77 -32.27
CA LYS A 220 -12.52 -30.05 -32.72
C LYS A 220 -12.02 -30.86 -31.52
N ASP A 221 -12.52 -32.08 -31.39
CA ASP A 221 -11.96 -33.07 -30.48
C ASP A 221 -10.72 -33.68 -31.14
N LEU A 222 -9.54 -33.43 -30.57
CA LEU A 222 -8.31 -33.92 -31.19
C LEU A 222 -8.19 -35.45 -31.12
N ALA A 223 -8.76 -36.10 -30.11
CA ALA A 223 -8.73 -37.56 -29.97
C ALA A 223 -9.54 -38.27 -31.06
N THR A 224 -10.74 -37.77 -31.35
CA THR A 224 -11.61 -38.39 -32.36
C THR A 224 -11.44 -37.80 -33.76
N GLY A 225 -10.82 -36.61 -33.85
CA GLY A 225 -10.74 -35.81 -35.07
C GLY A 225 -12.06 -35.13 -35.48
N VAL A 226 -13.14 -35.33 -34.72
CA VAL A 226 -14.46 -34.77 -35.02
C VAL A 226 -14.48 -33.27 -34.76
N GLU A 227 -14.91 -32.50 -35.75
CA GLU A 227 -15.10 -31.05 -35.68
C GLU A 227 -16.58 -30.69 -35.83
N VAL A 228 -17.07 -29.80 -34.96
CA VAL A 228 -18.44 -29.31 -34.96
C VAL A 228 -18.45 -27.78 -34.90
N SER A 229 -19.44 -27.15 -35.54
CA SER A 229 -19.67 -25.72 -35.33
C SER A 229 -20.32 -25.50 -33.95
N VAL A 230 -19.94 -24.41 -33.28
CA VAL A 230 -20.51 -24.00 -31.99
C VAL A 230 -21.04 -22.58 -32.13
N SER A 231 -22.26 -22.35 -31.61
CA SER A 231 -22.93 -21.04 -31.65
C SER A 231 -22.94 -20.34 -30.29
N SER A 232 -22.59 -21.05 -29.23
CA SER A 232 -22.45 -20.55 -27.87
C SER A 232 -21.22 -21.20 -27.27
N LEU A 233 -20.35 -20.40 -26.66
CA LEU A 233 -19.14 -20.85 -26.00
C LEU A 233 -19.26 -20.58 -24.50
N GLN A 234 -19.15 -21.62 -23.69
CA GLN A 234 -19.14 -21.50 -22.24
C GLN A 234 -18.11 -22.47 -21.70
N PHE A 235 -17.24 -21.98 -20.83
CA PHE A 235 -16.10 -22.69 -20.30
C PHE A 235 -16.12 -22.59 -18.78
N GLY A 236 -15.97 -23.71 -18.08
CA GLY A 236 -15.97 -23.78 -16.62
C GLY A 236 -17.09 -22.96 -15.98
N SER A 237 -16.68 -22.02 -15.12
CA SER A 237 -17.58 -21.09 -14.42
C SER A 237 -17.78 -19.74 -15.15
N GLY A 238 -17.11 -19.55 -16.29
CA GLY A 238 -17.16 -18.34 -17.09
C GLY A 238 -18.52 -18.10 -17.77
N PRO A 239 -18.76 -16.87 -18.25
CA PRO A 239 -20.02 -16.52 -18.91
C PRO A 239 -20.17 -17.26 -20.24
N ALA A 240 -21.42 -17.59 -20.60
CA ALA A 240 -21.72 -18.04 -21.95
C ALA A 240 -21.63 -16.86 -22.93
N ARG A 241 -20.83 -17.00 -23.99
CA ARG A 241 -20.65 -15.99 -25.05
C ARG A 241 -21.23 -16.46 -26.38
N SER A 242 -21.78 -15.50 -27.13
CA SER A 242 -22.00 -15.71 -28.56
C SER A 242 -20.66 -15.77 -29.30
N VAL A 243 -20.66 -16.20 -30.56
CA VAL A 243 -19.43 -16.17 -31.38
C VAL A 243 -18.90 -14.75 -31.56
N GLU A 244 -19.80 -13.77 -31.66
CA GLU A 244 -19.44 -12.34 -31.78
C GLU A 244 -18.77 -11.82 -30.50
N ASP A 245 -19.37 -12.10 -29.33
CA ASP A 245 -18.80 -11.71 -28.04
C ASP A 245 -17.45 -12.39 -27.78
N GLU A 246 -17.28 -13.65 -28.22
CA GLU A 246 -16.02 -14.37 -28.11
C GLU A 246 -14.92 -13.76 -29.01
N ILE A 247 -15.28 -13.33 -30.22
CA ILE A 247 -14.37 -12.59 -31.11
C ILE A 247 -13.94 -11.27 -30.47
N GLN A 248 -14.89 -10.51 -29.89
CA GLN A 248 -14.58 -9.25 -29.21
C GLN A 248 -13.71 -9.47 -27.98
N ASN A 249 -13.99 -10.50 -27.18
CA ASN A 249 -13.20 -10.86 -26.01
C ASN A 249 -11.75 -11.23 -26.39
N PHE A 250 -11.57 -11.98 -27.47
CA PHE A 250 -10.24 -12.32 -28.00
C PHE A 250 -9.53 -11.08 -28.55
N ALA A 251 -10.23 -10.15 -29.21
CA ALA A 251 -9.66 -8.89 -29.67
C ALA A 251 -9.13 -8.05 -28.50
N ASN A 252 -9.92 -7.93 -27.44
CA ASN A 252 -9.52 -7.22 -26.22
C ASN A 252 -8.32 -7.90 -25.56
N TRP A 253 -8.33 -9.21 -25.39
CA TRP A 253 -7.16 -9.95 -24.89
C TRP A 253 -5.92 -9.71 -25.77
N PHE A 254 -6.06 -9.83 -27.09
CA PHE A 254 -4.96 -9.67 -28.03
C PHE A 254 -4.30 -8.31 -27.88
N SER A 255 -5.10 -7.24 -27.84
CA SER A 255 -4.58 -5.87 -27.81
C SER A 255 -4.13 -5.40 -26.42
N TYR A 256 -4.76 -5.88 -25.36
CA TYR A 256 -4.55 -5.35 -24.01
C TYR A 256 -3.81 -6.31 -23.05
N TYR A 257 -3.59 -7.59 -23.41
CA TYR A 257 -3.10 -8.60 -22.46
C TYR A 257 -2.13 -9.66 -23.01
N ARG A 258 -2.03 -9.87 -24.34
CA ARG A 258 -1.38 -11.08 -24.91
C ARG A 258 0.10 -11.29 -24.58
N SER A 259 0.79 -10.25 -24.11
CA SER A 259 2.20 -10.29 -23.74
C SER A 259 2.40 -9.77 -22.32
N ARG A 260 3.55 -10.09 -21.72
CA ARG A 260 3.87 -9.70 -20.35
C ARG A 260 3.77 -8.18 -20.13
N THR A 261 4.25 -7.36 -21.07
CA THR A 261 4.15 -5.87 -21.01
C THR A 261 2.71 -5.38 -21.05
N LEU A 262 1.86 -5.98 -21.90
CA LEU A 262 0.46 -5.56 -22.01
C LEU A 262 -0.35 -6.00 -20.77
N ALA A 263 -0.16 -7.24 -20.33
CA ALA A 263 -0.74 -7.76 -19.11
C ALA A 263 -0.34 -6.94 -17.87
N ALA A 264 0.97 -6.65 -17.71
CA ALA A 264 1.49 -5.81 -16.65
C ALA A 264 0.83 -4.42 -16.66
N ARG A 265 0.80 -3.76 -17.83
CA ARG A 265 0.18 -2.43 -17.99
C ARG A 265 -1.30 -2.46 -17.63
N SER A 266 -2.03 -3.51 -18.02
CA SER A 266 -3.42 -3.68 -17.64
C SER A 266 -3.58 -3.77 -16.12
N GLY A 267 -2.81 -4.65 -15.47
CA GLY A 267 -2.90 -4.86 -14.04
C GLY A 267 -2.49 -3.64 -13.21
N ILE A 268 -1.41 -2.94 -13.61
CA ILE A 268 -0.97 -1.67 -12.99
C ILE A 268 -2.05 -0.61 -13.18
N GLY A 269 -2.55 -0.48 -14.41
CA GLY A 269 -3.60 0.47 -14.75
C GLY A 269 -4.84 0.29 -13.90
N ASN A 270 -5.31 -0.94 -13.79
CA ASN A 270 -6.43 -1.31 -12.94
C ASN A 270 -6.17 -0.94 -11.47
N ALA A 271 -5.04 -1.37 -10.90
CA ALA A 271 -4.71 -1.14 -9.49
C ALA A 271 -4.65 0.36 -9.13
N PHE A 272 -3.95 1.16 -9.95
CA PHE A 272 -3.83 2.61 -9.73
C PHE A 272 -5.12 3.36 -10.03
N SER A 273 -5.98 2.85 -10.93
CA SER A 273 -7.25 3.51 -11.26
C SER A 273 -8.19 3.57 -10.05
N GLN A 274 -8.14 2.54 -9.21
CA GLN A 274 -8.98 2.40 -8.01
C GLN A 274 -8.50 3.24 -6.82
N GLN A 275 -7.25 3.74 -6.86
CA GLN A 275 -6.67 4.47 -5.74
C GLN A 275 -7.24 5.89 -5.55
N PRO A 276 -7.32 6.38 -4.30
CA PRO A 276 -7.68 7.76 -3.98
C PRO A 276 -6.53 8.75 -4.24
N GLU A 277 -6.81 10.05 -4.13
CA GLU A 277 -5.86 11.14 -4.39
C GLU A 277 -4.88 11.44 -3.23
N GLY A 278 -4.88 10.61 -2.17
CA GLY A 278 -4.14 10.85 -0.92
C GLY A 278 -2.65 10.46 -0.94
N MET A 279 -2.03 10.35 -2.11
CA MET A 279 -0.66 9.89 -2.28
C MET A 279 0.10 10.69 -3.33
N ARG A 280 1.43 10.63 -3.30
CA ARG A 280 2.28 11.12 -4.39
C ARG A 280 2.87 9.95 -5.16
N VAL A 281 2.75 9.97 -6.48
CA VAL A 281 3.23 8.90 -7.35
C VAL A 281 4.24 9.46 -8.34
N GLY A 282 5.39 8.81 -8.44
CA GLY A 282 6.38 8.96 -9.49
C GLY A 282 6.43 7.69 -10.33
N TYR A 283 7.05 7.79 -11.50
CA TYR A 283 7.13 6.69 -12.46
C TYR A 283 8.55 6.56 -13.01
N GLY A 284 9.03 5.32 -13.11
CA GLY A 284 10.31 4.97 -13.70
C GLY A 284 10.24 3.67 -14.50
N ARG A 285 11.25 3.46 -15.35
CA ARG A 285 11.46 2.20 -16.08
C ARG A 285 12.95 1.87 -16.19
N LEU A 286 13.29 0.60 -16.32
CA LEU A 286 14.68 0.13 -16.18
C LEU A 286 15.60 0.64 -17.29
N ASN A 287 15.10 0.69 -18.53
CA ASN A 287 15.87 0.97 -19.74
C ASN A 287 15.58 2.35 -20.36
N LYS A 288 15.00 3.28 -19.60
CA LYS A 288 14.68 4.66 -20.00
C LYS A 288 15.85 5.38 -20.69
N GLY A 289 17.07 5.20 -20.18
CA GLY A 289 18.23 5.99 -20.59
C GLY A 289 18.32 7.35 -19.90
N SER A 290 19.49 8.00 -20.01
CA SER A 290 19.82 9.21 -19.25
C SER A 290 19.13 10.45 -19.84
N SER A 291 18.30 11.11 -19.04
CA SER A 291 17.76 12.44 -19.33
C SER A 291 17.48 13.23 -18.05
N SER A 292 17.22 14.53 -18.17
CA SER A 292 16.93 15.40 -17.04
C SER A 292 15.46 15.29 -16.62
N VAL A 293 15.22 15.04 -15.32
CA VAL A 293 13.90 15.13 -14.68
C VAL A 293 14.01 16.13 -13.54
N ASP A 294 13.21 17.19 -13.60
CA ASP A 294 13.23 18.27 -12.62
C ASP A 294 14.62 18.92 -12.43
N GLY A 295 15.43 18.96 -13.49
CA GLY A 295 16.78 19.52 -13.48
C GLY A 295 17.89 18.56 -13.07
N VAL A 296 17.56 17.30 -12.72
CA VAL A 296 18.54 16.28 -12.30
C VAL A 296 18.59 15.15 -13.33
N SER A 297 19.81 14.80 -13.75
CA SER A 297 20.02 13.70 -14.70
C SER A 297 19.77 12.34 -14.04
N THR A 298 18.97 11.50 -14.68
CA THR A 298 18.64 10.15 -14.20
C THR A 298 18.36 9.20 -15.36
N SER A 299 18.72 7.94 -15.18
CA SER A 299 18.57 6.88 -16.18
C SER A 299 17.36 5.97 -15.97
N THR A 300 16.58 6.20 -14.91
CA THR A 300 15.45 5.31 -14.52
C THR A 300 14.16 6.10 -14.30
N ILE A 301 14.23 7.23 -13.59
CA ILE A 301 13.04 8.03 -13.26
C ILE A 301 12.57 8.73 -14.53
N VAL A 302 11.31 8.49 -14.94
CA VAL A 302 10.64 9.15 -16.07
C VAL A 302 9.93 10.40 -15.55
N ASN A 303 9.13 10.24 -14.49
CA ASN A 303 8.43 11.32 -13.79
C ASN A 303 8.82 11.29 -12.31
N GLY A 304 9.20 12.44 -11.75
CA GLY A 304 9.34 12.59 -10.29
C GLY A 304 8.00 12.39 -9.59
N VAL A 305 8.02 12.19 -8.26
CA VAL A 305 6.78 12.06 -7.48
C VAL A 305 5.95 13.33 -7.60
N ARG A 306 4.64 13.18 -7.81
CA ARG A 306 3.64 14.26 -7.86
C ARG A 306 2.39 13.84 -7.13
N LEU A 307 1.59 14.79 -6.67
CA LEU A 307 0.31 14.46 -6.05
C LEU A 307 -0.58 13.72 -7.06
N PHE A 308 -1.13 12.57 -6.67
CA PHE A 308 -1.79 11.65 -7.60
C PHE A 308 -3.23 12.08 -7.90
N LYS A 309 -3.37 13.26 -8.52
CA LYS A 309 -4.65 13.86 -8.92
C LYS A 309 -4.53 14.66 -10.21
N GLY A 310 -5.67 14.93 -10.84
CA GLY A 310 -5.75 15.80 -12.02
C GLY A 310 -4.73 15.43 -13.11
N SER A 311 -4.02 16.42 -13.64
CA SER A 311 -3.05 16.23 -14.73
C SER A 311 -1.86 15.34 -14.36
N ASP A 312 -1.42 15.35 -13.11
CA ASP A 312 -0.29 14.53 -12.66
C ASP A 312 -0.67 13.04 -12.65
N ARG A 313 -1.93 12.74 -12.30
CA ARG A 313 -2.49 11.40 -12.43
C ARG A 313 -2.59 10.98 -13.89
N GLU A 314 -3.12 11.82 -14.78
CA GLU A 314 -3.15 11.50 -16.22
C GLU A 314 -1.74 11.28 -16.80
N GLN A 315 -0.75 12.05 -16.32
CA GLN A 315 0.63 11.88 -16.75
C GLN A 315 1.21 10.52 -16.36
N PHE A 316 0.89 10.02 -15.15
CA PHE A 316 1.27 8.67 -14.74
C PHE A 316 0.71 7.61 -15.70
N PHE A 317 -0.58 7.66 -15.99
CA PHE A 317 -1.23 6.71 -16.91
C PHE A 317 -0.72 6.84 -18.35
N THR A 318 -0.44 8.07 -18.79
CA THR A 318 0.18 8.30 -20.10
C THR A 318 1.53 7.60 -20.17
N SER A 319 2.43 7.85 -19.23
CA SER A 319 3.74 7.17 -19.22
C SER A 319 3.63 5.66 -19.05
N LEU A 320 2.67 5.16 -18.27
CA LEU A 320 2.41 3.74 -18.12
C LEU A 320 2.01 3.08 -19.46
N TYR A 321 1.21 3.76 -20.29
CA TYR A 321 0.68 3.15 -21.51
C TYR A 321 1.50 3.43 -22.76
N THR A 322 2.28 4.51 -22.80
CA THR A 322 3.02 4.90 -24.02
C THR A 322 4.49 4.50 -24.00
N ASP A 323 5.04 4.10 -22.85
CA ASP A 323 6.47 3.79 -22.77
C ASP A 323 6.83 2.49 -23.52
N GLU A 324 7.86 2.61 -24.34
CA GLU A 324 8.40 1.54 -25.19
C GLU A 324 9.05 0.42 -24.37
N THR A 325 9.06 -0.79 -24.93
CA THR A 325 9.68 -1.99 -24.33
C THR A 325 10.83 -2.49 -25.21
N PRO A 326 12.09 -2.06 -24.98
CA PRO A 326 13.23 -2.47 -25.79
C PRO A 326 13.70 -3.90 -25.53
N ASN A 327 14.36 -4.52 -26.52
CA ASN A 327 15.16 -5.73 -26.33
C ASN A 327 16.47 -5.41 -25.57
N LYS A 328 16.38 -5.28 -24.25
CA LYS A 328 17.49 -4.99 -23.33
C LYS A 328 17.38 -5.82 -22.05
N GLY A 329 18.46 -5.87 -21.28
CA GLY A 329 18.47 -6.56 -19.99
C GLY A 329 17.63 -5.88 -18.90
N THR A 330 17.72 -6.43 -17.70
CA THR A 330 16.85 -6.14 -16.54
C THR A 330 17.70 -5.53 -15.41
N PRO A 331 18.15 -4.25 -15.50
CA PRO A 331 19.09 -3.64 -14.55
C PRO A 331 18.43 -3.22 -13.21
N LEU A 332 17.66 -4.11 -12.57
CA LEU A 332 16.88 -3.82 -11.34
C LEU A 332 17.71 -3.17 -10.24
N ARG A 333 18.91 -3.70 -9.97
CA ARG A 333 19.79 -3.19 -8.89
C ARG A 333 20.16 -1.73 -9.10
N LEU A 334 20.42 -1.33 -10.34
CA LEU A 334 20.71 0.05 -10.67
C LEU A 334 19.45 0.91 -10.63
N ALA A 335 18.31 0.40 -11.08
CA ALA A 335 17.04 1.11 -11.02
C ALA A 335 16.62 1.42 -9.57
N LEU A 336 16.73 0.44 -8.67
CA LEU A 336 16.46 0.63 -7.24
C LEU A 336 17.41 1.66 -6.63
N LYS A 337 18.71 1.61 -6.99
CA LYS A 337 19.70 2.61 -6.58
C LYS A 337 19.30 4.00 -7.04
N ARG A 338 18.83 4.16 -8.29
CA ARG A 338 18.36 5.47 -8.80
C ARG A 338 17.11 5.98 -8.08
N ALA A 339 16.24 5.10 -7.59
CA ALA A 339 15.11 5.48 -6.74
C ALA A 339 15.60 6.02 -5.40
N GLY A 340 16.58 5.35 -4.78
CA GLY A 340 17.23 5.82 -3.57
C GLY A 340 17.90 7.18 -3.75
N GLU A 341 18.71 7.35 -4.80
CA GLU A 341 19.33 8.64 -5.16
C GLU A 341 18.30 9.76 -5.38
N TYR A 342 17.12 9.42 -5.93
CA TYR A 342 16.03 10.37 -6.09
C TYR A 342 15.51 10.86 -4.72
N PHE A 343 15.37 9.97 -3.74
CA PHE A 343 14.94 10.31 -2.38
C PHE A 343 15.99 11.03 -1.54
N GLU A 344 17.25 11.11 -1.96
CA GLU A 344 18.28 11.92 -1.30
C GLU A 344 18.25 13.41 -1.71
N ARG A 345 17.44 13.77 -2.71
CA ARG A 345 17.43 15.14 -3.25
C ARG A 345 17.02 16.16 -2.19
N THR A 346 17.82 17.22 -2.08
CA THR A 346 17.62 18.34 -1.15
C THR A 346 16.95 19.55 -1.81
N ASP A 347 16.75 19.54 -3.14
CA ASP A 347 16.18 20.66 -3.87
C ASP A 347 14.64 20.67 -3.82
N ASN A 348 14.05 21.86 -3.97
CA ASN A 348 12.60 22.08 -3.86
C ASN A 348 11.74 21.32 -4.88
N ARG A 349 12.32 20.97 -6.05
CA ARG A 349 11.61 20.16 -7.05
C ARG A 349 11.65 18.66 -6.71
N GLY A 350 12.49 18.28 -5.75
CA GLY A 350 12.67 16.92 -5.29
C GLY A 350 11.49 16.39 -4.45
N PRO A 351 11.60 15.16 -3.96
CA PRO A 351 10.49 14.43 -3.34
C PRO A 351 10.01 15.01 -2.00
N TRP A 352 10.82 15.82 -1.35
CA TRP A 352 10.52 16.39 -0.02
C TRP A 352 9.88 17.77 -0.08
N GLY A 353 9.88 18.41 -1.26
CA GLY A 353 9.24 19.70 -1.46
C GLY A 353 7.74 19.64 -1.15
N ALA A 354 7.19 20.78 -0.72
CA ALA A 354 5.75 20.90 -0.51
C ALA A 354 4.96 20.62 -1.81
N GLU A 355 5.50 21.04 -2.96
CA GLU A 355 4.95 20.79 -4.30
C GLU A 355 6.08 20.29 -5.24
N PRO A 356 6.42 18.99 -5.21
CA PRO A 356 7.49 18.42 -6.03
C PRO A 356 7.31 18.72 -7.52
N GLY A 357 8.42 18.87 -8.25
CA GLY A 357 8.45 19.33 -9.65
C GLY A 357 8.41 20.83 -9.83
N THR A 358 7.96 21.57 -8.81
CA THR A 358 7.96 23.03 -8.81
C THR A 358 9.10 23.55 -7.95
N ASN A 359 9.49 24.82 -8.13
CA ASN A 359 10.51 25.44 -7.28
C ASN A 359 9.90 26.12 -6.03
N ASN A 360 8.82 25.54 -5.50
CA ASN A 360 8.12 26.05 -4.31
C ASN A 360 9.08 26.06 -3.11
N SER A 361 9.24 27.22 -2.46
CA SER A 361 10.20 27.42 -1.37
C SER A 361 9.60 27.23 0.02
N SER A 362 8.42 26.64 0.13
CA SER A 362 7.88 26.21 1.42
C SER A 362 8.77 25.13 2.02
N GLU A 363 8.74 25.01 3.34
CA GLU A 363 9.57 24.05 4.06
C GLU A 363 9.30 22.61 3.59
N HIS A 364 10.36 21.81 3.60
CA HIS A 364 10.27 20.40 3.26
C HIS A 364 9.58 19.64 4.39
N LEU A 365 8.74 18.68 4.02
CA LEU A 365 7.94 17.94 4.98
C LEU A 365 8.69 16.71 5.50
N GLU A 366 9.20 16.83 6.71
CA GLU A 366 10.11 15.89 7.38
C GLU A 366 9.48 14.56 7.83
N CYS A 367 8.16 14.52 8.09
CA CYS A 367 7.46 13.29 8.45
C CYS A 367 7.03 12.43 7.25
N ARG A 368 7.45 12.78 6.03
CA ARG A 368 7.02 12.08 4.82
C ARG A 368 7.67 10.71 4.68
N GLN A 369 6.86 9.68 4.44
CA GLN A 369 7.33 8.34 4.10
C GLN A 369 7.62 8.21 2.60
N SER A 370 8.64 7.44 2.24
CA SER A 370 9.04 7.21 0.85
C SER A 370 9.16 5.72 0.53
N PHE A 371 8.44 5.31 -0.52
CA PHE A 371 8.31 3.93 -0.95
C PHE A 371 8.77 3.78 -2.40
N THR A 372 9.39 2.66 -2.73
CA THR A 372 9.65 2.23 -4.10
C THR A 372 8.94 0.92 -4.35
N ILE A 373 8.12 0.84 -5.39
CA ILE A 373 7.56 -0.42 -5.89
C ILE A 373 8.39 -0.82 -7.10
N LEU A 374 9.11 -1.93 -7.00
CA LEU A 374 10.00 -2.43 -8.04
C LEU A 374 9.43 -3.72 -8.63
N MET A 375 9.08 -3.65 -9.91
CA MET A 375 8.50 -4.77 -10.65
C MET A 375 9.54 -5.46 -11.54
N THR A 376 9.40 -6.79 -11.72
CA THR A 376 10.16 -7.58 -12.70
C THR A 376 9.33 -8.74 -13.27
N ASP A 377 9.55 -9.10 -14.53
CA ASP A 377 9.09 -10.38 -15.12
C ASP A 377 10.23 -11.39 -15.33
N GLY A 378 11.41 -11.03 -14.83
CA GLY A 378 12.61 -11.80 -15.05
C GLY A 378 13.67 -11.55 -14.00
N TYR A 379 14.87 -11.98 -14.33
CA TYR A 379 15.98 -12.02 -13.40
C TYR A 379 16.91 -10.84 -13.61
N TRP A 380 17.36 -10.22 -12.52
CA TRP A 380 18.19 -9.03 -12.67
C TRP A 380 19.52 -9.33 -13.38
N SER A 381 19.97 -8.33 -14.13
CA SER A 381 21.24 -8.34 -14.87
C SER A 381 21.88 -6.95 -14.81
N GLY A 382 22.89 -6.69 -15.66
CA GLY A 382 23.57 -5.40 -15.73
C GLY A 382 24.69 -5.23 -14.71
N SER A 383 25.23 -4.00 -14.67
CA SER A 383 26.42 -3.67 -13.88
C SER A 383 26.16 -3.64 -12.37
N SER A 384 27.25 -3.78 -11.61
CA SER A 384 27.20 -3.67 -10.14
C SER A 384 26.67 -2.29 -9.69
N PRO A 385 25.77 -2.24 -8.68
CA PRO A 385 25.40 -0.99 -8.01
C PRO A 385 26.53 -0.36 -7.17
N ASN A 386 27.60 -1.12 -6.87
CA ASN A 386 28.77 -0.69 -6.10
C ASN A 386 28.43 -0.20 -4.67
N VAL A 387 27.49 -0.87 -4.00
CA VAL A 387 27.11 -0.62 -2.60
C VAL A 387 27.86 -1.51 -1.60
N GLY A 388 28.48 -2.61 -2.06
CA GLY A 388 29.14 -3.58 -1.19
C GLY A 388 28.16 -4.60 -0.60
N ASN A 389 28.57 -5.27 0.48
CA ASN A 389 27.65 -6.05 1.33
C ASN A 389 27.28 -5.13 2.50
N VAL A 390 26.07 -4.59 2.48
CA VAL A 390 25.55 -3.64 3.47
C VAL A 390 24.94 -4.39 4.65
N ASP A 391 24.35 -5.57 4.42
CA ASP A 391 23.59 -6.30 5.43
C ASP A 391 24.41 -7.26 6.31
N GLY A 392 25.67 -7.50 5.92
CA GLY A 392 26.63 -8.37 6.59
C GLY A 392 27.32 -7.76 7.81
N SER A 393 27.07 -6.49 8.12
CA SER A 393 27.60 -5.81 9.31
C SER A 393 26.59 -4.84 9.92
N ASP A 394 26.70 -4.60 11.24
CA ASP A 394 25.88 -3.59 11.92
C ASP A 394 26.04 -2.21 11.29
N GLY A 395 24.92 -1.50 11.15
CA GLY A 395 24.87 -0.15 10.63
C GLY A 395 25.28 0.90 11.66
N ASN A 396 25.46 2.13 11.20
CA ASN A 396 25.74 3.25 12.09
C ASN A 396 24.50 3.63 12.92
N ALA A 397 24.70 4.13 14.13
CA ALA A 397 23.64 4.66 14.95
C ALA A 397 23.03 5.93 14.32
N ILE A 398 21.71 6.10 14.49
CA ILE A 398 20.93 7.26 14.04
C ILE A 398 20.16 7.79 15.24
N GLY A 399 20.61 8.91 15.81
CA GLY A 399 20.08 9.40 17.07
C GLY A 399 20.21 8.36 18.19
N ASP A 400 19.09 8.04 18.84
CA ASP A 400 19.04 7.03 19.91
C ASP A 400 18.85 5.59 19.40
N TYR A 401 18.64 5.40 18.10
CA TYR A 401 18.57 4.07 17.50
C TYR A 401 19.98 3.57 17.22
N GLU A 402 20.33 2.39 17.74
CA GLU A 402 21.67 1.81 17.62
C GLU A 402 22.10 1.46 16.19
N GLY A 403 21.22 1.68 15.21
CA GLY A 403 21.43 1.35 13.82
C GLY A 403 20.93 -0.05 13.48
N TYR A 404 21.02 -0.38 12.18
CA TYR A 404 20.78 -1.72 11.67
C TYR A 404 21.63 -2.76 12.41
N LYS A 405 21.08 -3.94 12.68
CA LYS A 405 21.80 -5.08 13.23
C LYS A 405 21.89 -6.20 12.21
N ALA A 406 23.09 -6.72 11.97
CA ALA A 406 23.34 -7.84 11.08
C ALA A 406 22.90 -9.17 11.71
N VAL A 407 21.59 -9.40 11.71
CA VAL A 407 20.92 -10.59 12.24
C VAL A 407 19.91 -11.13 11.24
N ALA A 408 19.52 -12.40 11.38
CA ALA A 408 18.44 -12.95 10.58
C ALA A 408 17.11 -12.19 10.87
N PRO A 409 16.21 -12.05 9.88
CA PRO A 409 16.33 -12.49 8.49
C PRO A 409 17.05 -11.50 7.57
N PHE A 410 17.72 -10.46 8.11
CA PHE A 410 18.24 -9.37 7.29
C PHE A 410 19.62 -9.63 6.68
N ARG A 411 20.54 -10.26 7.41
CA ARG A 411 21.91 -10.45 6.93
C ARG A 411 22.03 -11.59 5.91
N ASP A 412 22.97 -11.45 4.98
CA ASP A 412 23.57 -12.55 4.23
C ASP A 412 25.11 -12.40 4.10
N THR A 413 25.72 -13.09 3.13
CA THR A 413 27.15 -12.99 2.82
C THR A 413 27.46 -12.52 1.39
N TYR A 414 26.42 -12.19 0.62
CA TYR A 414 26.49 -11.78 -0.76
C TYR A 414 26.71 -10.27 -0.86
N HIS A 415 27.10 -9.78 -2.04
CA HIS A 415 27.50 -8.38 -2.21
C HIS A 415 26.84 -7.78 -3.44
N ASN A 416 26.52 -6.49 -3.36
CA ASN A 416 25.90 -5.72 -4.42
C ASN A 416 24.60 -6.36 -4.93
N THR A 417 23.80 -6.90 -4.02
CA THR A 417 22.48 -7.50 -4.27
C THR A 417 21.37 -6.43 -4.26
N LEU A 418 20.12 -6.79 -4.58
CA LEU A 418 18.99 -5.91 -4.35
C LEU A 418 18.79 -5.65 -2.85
N ALA A 419 19.00 -6.69 -2.03
CA ALA A 419 18.95 -6.60 -0.58
C ALA A 419 19.92 -5.56 -0.01
N ASP A 420 21.15 -5.52 -0.54
CA ASP A 420 22.17 -4.53 -0.18
C ASP A 420 21.74 -3.11 -0.55
N VAL A 421 21.22 -2.92 -1.77
CA VAL A 421 20.77 -1.59 -2.24
C VAL A 421 19.58 -1.11 -1.40
N ALA A 422 18.60 -1.97 -1.14
CA ALA A 422 17.46 -1.62 -0.31
C ALA A 422 17.88 -1.25 1.12
N LEU A 423 18.82 -2.01 1.70
CA LEU A 423 19.33 -1.70 3.03
C LEU A 423 20.18 -0.42 3.07
N ASP A 424 20.96 -0.11 2.03
CA ASP A 424 21.74 1.14 1.97
C ASP A 424 20.84 2.37 2.16
N TYR A 425 19.69 2.40 1.48
CA TYR A 425 18.75 3.52 1.57
C TYR A 425 17.75 3.43 2.73
N TRP A 426 17.70 2.29 3.43
CA TRP A 426 16.93 2.15 4.67
C TRP A 426 17.75 2.49 5.91
N SER A 427 19.00 2.02 5.97
CA SER A 427 19.84 2.01 7.18
C SER A 427 20.53 3.33 7.51
N ARG A 428 20.31 4.38 6.70
CA ARG A 428 20.86 5.71 6.91
C ARG A 428 19.84 6.79 6.64
N ASP A 429 20.07 7.96 7.23
CA ASP A 429 19.28 9.17 7.01
C ASP A 429 19.59 9.76 5.62
N LEU A 430 18.58 9.78 4.75
CA LEU A 430 18.66 10.33 3.39
C LEU A 430 18.60 11.85 3.37
N ARG A 431 18.13 12.48 4.47
CA ARG A 431 18.02 13.94 4.61
C ARG A 431 18.47 14.40 5.99
N PRO A 432 19.79 14.31 6.30
CA PRO A 432 20.33 14.74 7.59
C PRO A 432 20.13 16.24 7.91
N ASP A 433 19.67 17.02 6.92
CA ASP A 433 19.30 18.43 7.05
C ASP A 433 17.84 18.65 7.51
N LEU A 434 17.03 17.59 7.64
CA LEU A 434 15.67 17.61 8.19
C LEU A 434 15.63 16.95 9.57
N GLU A 435 14.59 17.24 10.36
CA GLU A 435 14.41 16.51 11.61
C GLU A 435 13.86 15.11 11.33
N ASN A 436 14.30 14.13 12.12
CA ASN A 436 13.86 12.74 11.99
C ASN A 436 12.48 12.56 12.65
N LYS A 437 11.42 12.81 11.87
CA LYS A 437 10.01 12.70 12.30
C LYS A 437 9.18 11.76 11.42
N VAL A 438 9.81 10.87 10.65
CA VAL A 438 9.08 9.88 9.85
C VAL A 438 8.33 8.92 10.80
N PRO A 439 7.04 8.65 10.56
CA PRO A 439 6.27 7.71 11.38
C PRO A 439 6.85 6.30 11.35
N VAL A 440 7.01 5.71 12.54
CA VAL A 440 7.44 4.33 12.74
C VAL A 440 6.24 3.38 12.80
N THR A 441 6.47 2.11 12.48
CA THR A 441 5.49 1.02 12.63
C THR A 441 6.08 -0.12 13.44
N GLY A 442 5.27 -1.13 13.78
CA GLY A 442 5.75 -2.30 14.50
C GLY A 442 6.86 -3.06 13.75
N ILE A 443 6.81 -3.07 12.41
CA ILE A 443 7.82 -3.74 11.57
C ILE A 443 8.95 -2.80 11.14
N ASN A 444 8.68 -1.50 11.01
CA ASN A 444 9.65 -0.51 10.57
C ASN A 444 9.96 0.54 11.67
N PRO A 445 11.08 0.41 12.39
CA PRO A 445 11.47 1.34 13.45
C PRO A 445 12.10 2.65 12.93
N ALA A 446 12.24 2.83 11.61
CA ALA A 446 12.96 3.96 11.04
C ALA A 446 12.16 5.26 11.16
N PHE A 447 12.64 6.16 12.02
CA PHE A 447 12.05 7.50 12.23
C PHE A 447 12.75 8.60 11.41
N TRP A 448 13.79 8.24 10.65
CA TRP A 448 14.54 9.12 9.76
C TRP A 448 14.03 9.08 8.32
N GLN A 449 14.49 9.99 7.46
CA GLN A 449 14.16 9.93 6.04
C GLN A 449 14.83 8.72 5.39
N HIS A 450 14.04 7.75 4.91
CA HIS A 450 14.51 6.47 4.37
C HIS A 450 13.63 5.97 3.22
N MET A 451 14.11 4.96 2.49
CA MET A 451 13.37 4.29 1.43
C MET A 451 12.89 2.89 1.88
N VAL A 452 11.61 2.60 1.67
CA VAL A 452 11.02 1.27 1.84
C VAL A 452 10.76 0.65 0.46
N THR A 453 11.18 -0.59 0.23
CA THR A 453 11.08 -1.27 -1.08
C THR A 453 10.00 -2.35 -1.05
N PHE A 454 9.09 -2.31 -2.02
CA PHE A 454 8.16 -3.37 -2.32
C PHE A 454 8.60 -4.09 -3.60
N GLY A 455 8.77 -5.41 -3.53
CA GLY A 455 9.15 -6.24 -4.66
C GLY A 455 7.94 -6.90 -5.30
N VAL A 456 7.86 -6.85 -6.63
CA VAL A 456 6.75 -7.41 -7.39
C VAL A 456 7.27 -8.29 -8.53
N GLY A 457 6.93 -9.59 -8.50
CA GLY A 457 7.20 -10.53 -9.57
C GLY A 457 5.96 -10.80 -10.44
N LEU A 458 6.15 -10.89 -11.77
CA LEU A 458 5.13 -11.33 -12.73
C LEU A 458 5.64 -12.54 -13.51
N GLY A 459 5.02 -13.71 -13.30
CA GLY A 459 5.37 -14.95 -14.00
C GLY A 459 6.75 -15.51 -13.63
N VAL A 460 7.27 -15.15 -12.45
CA VAL A 460 8.59 -15.57 -11.96
C VAL A 460 8.49 -16.17 -10.57
N ASN A 461 9.28 -17.20 -10.32
CA ASN A 461 9.31 -17.88 -9.04
C ASN A 461 10.73 -17.94 -8.49
N GLY A 462 10.86 -17.74 -7.18
CA GLY A 462 12.10 -17.89 -6.44
C GLY A 462 12.38 -19.34 -6.07
N THR A 463 13.50 -19.58 -5.39
CA THR A 463 13.75 -20.88 -4.75
C THR A 463 13.10 -20.98 -3.36
N ILE A 464 12.76 -19.84 -2.76
CA ILE A 464 11.97 -19.76 -1.52
C ILE A 464 10.49 -19.91 -1.87
N ASP A 465 9.85 -20.87 -1.23
CA ASP A 465 8.40 -21.11 -1.35
C ASP A 465 7.61 -20.09 -0.52
N TYR A 466 7.49 -18.86 -1.03
CA TYR A 466 6.75 -17.77 -0.39
C TYR A 466 5.27 -17.79 -0.81
N PRO A 467 4.29 -17.63 0.11
CA PRO A 467 4.41 -17.18 1.52
C PRO A 467 4.55 -18.30 2.56
N ASP A 468 4.64 -19.57 2.19
CA ASP A 468 4.70 -20.67 3.16
C ASP A 468 6.00 -20.65 3.99
N SER A 469 7.10 -20.23 3.36
CA SER A 469 8.41 -19.95 3.98
C SER A 469 8.63 -18.44 4.10
N ASP A 470 7.90 -17.80 5.02
CA ASP A 470 7.88 -16.34 5.18
C ASP A 470 9.07 -15.79 6.01
N PRO A 471 10.05 -15.09 5.40
CA PRO A 471 11.13 -14.43 6.15
C PRO A 471 10.63 -13.25 7.00
N PHE A 472 9.52 -12.59 6.66
CA PHE A 472 8.99 -11.49 7.47
C PHE A 472 8.55 -11.97 8.87
N ALA A 473 8.10 -13.22 8.98
CA ALA A 473 7.75 -13.84 10.25
C ALA A 473 8.96 -14.06 11.19
N GLU A 474 10.19 -13.94 10.71
CA GLU A 474 11.40 -14.01 11.54
C GLU A 474 11.74 -12.68 12.24
N ILE A 475 11.17 -11.56 11.76
CA ILE A 475 11.46 -10.24 12.32
C ILE A 475 10.93 -10.13 13.76
N GLY A 476 11.82 -9.80 14.69
CA GLY A 476 11.48 -9.56 16.10
C GLY A 476 11.42 -10.82 16.97
N LYS A 477 11.74 -12.00 16.45
CA LYS A 477 11.91 -13.21 17.26
C LYS A 477 13.16 -13.12 18.14
N ASP A 478 13.15 -13.79 19.30
CA ASP A 478 14.32 -13.87 20.18
C ASP A 478 15.49 -14.66 19.55
N ASN A 479 15.17 -15.66 18.73
CA ASN A 479 16.14 -16.50 18.01
C ASN A 479 15.73 -16.66 16.55
N PRO A 480 15.85 -15.60 15.73
CA PRO A 480 15.48 -15.64 14.33
C PRO A 480 16.47 -16.51 13.55
N SER A 481 15.97 -17.28 12.58
CA SER A 481 16.80 -18.12 11.72
C SER A 481 16.25 -18.13 10.31
N PHE A 482 17.03 -17.61 9.37
CA PHE A 482 16.74 -17.64 7.94
C PHE A 482 18.05 -17.61 7.16
N GLU A 483 18.14 -18.39 6.09
CA GLU A 483 19.32 -18.48 5.23
C GLU A 483 18.90 -18.13 3.80
N TRP A 484 19.57 -17.14 3.20
CA TRP A 484 19.25 -16.67 1.86
C TRP A 484 19.99 -17.48 0.79
N PRO A 485 19.32 -17.88 -0.30
CA PRO A 485 19.97 -18.44 -1.49
C PRO A 485 20.95 -17.45 -2.11
N ASN A 486 22.05 -17.95 -2.70
CA ASN A 486 23.01 -17.10 -3.41
C ASN A 486 22.43 -16.59 -4.74
N PRO A 487 22.21 -15.26 -4.91
CA PRO A 487 21.64 -14.71 -6.14
C PRO A 487 22.54 -14.93 -7.38
N GLY A 488 23.84 -15.18 -7.19
CA GLY A 488 24.77 -15.52 -8.26
C GLY A 488 24.79 -17.01 -8.65
N SER A 489 24.07 -17.87 -7.92
CA SER A 489 24.09 -19.33 -8.15
C SER A 489 23.05 -19.83 -9.14
N SER A 490 21.92 -19.13 -9.26
CA SER A 490 20.84 -19.49 -10.16
C SER A 490 19.97 -18.28 -10.48
N GLU A 491 19.21 -18.37 -11.56
CA GLU A 491 18.25 -17.34 -11.92
C GLU A 491 17.12 -17.20 -10.88
N PRO A 492 16.44 -18.27 -10.42
CA PRO A 492 15.42 -18.15 -9.35
C PRO A 492 15.91 -17.49 -8.06
N ALA A 493 17.17 -17.71 -7.67
CA ALA A 493 17.75 -17.04 -6.50
C ALA A 493 17.83 -15.50 -6.61
N LYS A 494 17.73 -14.94 -7.81
CA LYS A 494 17.63 -13.48 -8.02
C LYS A 494 16.23 -12.94 -7.73
N VAL A 495 15.20 -13.77 -7.81
CA VAL A 495 13.84 -13.42 -7.35
C VAL A 495 13.81 -13.44 -5.82
N ASP A 496 14.50 -14.40 -5.20
CA ASP A 496 14.67 -14.43 -3.74
C ASP A 496 15.40 -13.17 -3.22
N ASP A 497 16.36 -12.63 -3.98
CA ASP A 497 17.01 -11.34 -3.69
C ASP A 497 16.03 -10.15 -3.74
N LEU A 498 15.02 -10.17 -4.62
CA LEU A 498 13.97 -9.16 -4.63
C LEU A 498 13.08 -9.25 -3.37
N LEU A 499 12.74 -10.47 -2.92
CA LEU A 499 12.08 -10.69 -1.63
C LEU A 499 12.95 -10.21 -0.47
N HIS A 500 14.25 -10.51 -0.50
CA HIS A 500 15.21 -10.08 0.52
C HIS A 500 15.33 -8.55 0.58
N ALA A 501 15.30 -7.85 -0.55
CA ALA A 501 15.23 -6.40 -0.62
C ALA A 501 13.99 -5.81 0.07
N ALA A 502 12.85 -6.46 -0.08
CA ALA A 502 11.63 -6.08 0.64
C ALA A 502 11.78 -6.29 2.15
N VAL A 503 12.35 -7.41 2.59
CA VAL A 503 12.64 -7.69 4.00
C VAL A 503 13.62 -6.66 4.59
N ASN A 504 14.74 -6.40 3.90
CA ASN A 504 15.81 -5.49 4.34
C ASN A 504 15.36 -4.03 4.46
N SER A 505 14.33 -3.62 3.72
CA SER A 505 13.76 -2.27 3.82
C SER A 505 12.42 -2.22 4.55
N ARG A 506 11.95 -3.36 5.09
CA ARG A 506 10.69 -3.50 5.85
C ARG A 506 9.46 -3.16 4.99
N GLY A 507 9.50 -3.50 3.71
CA GLY A 507 8.42 -3.33 2.75
C GLY A 507 7.49 -4.54 2.69
N GLY A 508 7.28 -5.06 1.48
CA GLY A 508 6.43 -6.23 1.20
C GLY A 508 6.76 -6.83 -0.16
N PHE A 509 6.32 -8.06 -0.40
CA PHE A 509 6.64 -8.81 -1.61
C PHE A 509 5.45 -9.66 -2.05
N PHE A 510 5.25 -9.76 -3.37
CA PHE A 510 4.43 -10.81 -3.95
C PHE A 510 4.99 -11.20 -5.31
N SER A 511 4.73 -12.43 -5.72
CA SER A 511 4.94 -12.89 -7.08
C SER A 511 3.74 -13.71 -7.51
N VAL A 512 3.25 -13.45 -8.73
CA VAL A 512 2.05 -14.08 -9.26
C VAL A 512 2.22 -14.35 -10.75
N ASP A 513 1.59 -15.42 -11.21
CA ASP A 513 1.77 -15.90 -12.59
C ASP A 513 0.68 -15.40 -13.54
N ASP A 514 -0.35 -14.71 -13.05
CA ASP A 514 -1.44 -14.19 -13.87
C ASP A 514 -1.80 -12.71 -13.60
N PRO A 515 -2.34 -12.00 -14.61
CA PRO A 515 -2.51 -10.55 -14.55
C PRO A 515 -3.59 -10.07 -13.56
N ASP A 516 -4.60 -10.89 -13.24
CA ASP A 516 -5.69 -10.49 -12.34
C ASP A 516 -5.23 -10.55 -10.88
N SER A 517 -4.54 -11.65 -10.53
CA SER A 517 -3.85 -11.76 -9.24
C SER A 517 -2.82 -10.63 -9.09
N PHE A 518 -2.09 -10.29 -10.16
CA PHE A 518 -1.15 -9.17 -10.16
C PHE A 518 -1.84 -7.83 -9.85
N ALA A 519 -2.95 -7.53 -10.50
CA ALA A 519 -3.70 -6.30 -10.27
C ALA A 519 -4.23 -6.22 -8.82
N THR A 520 -4.72 -7.36 -8.31
CA THR A 520 -5.26 -7.50 -6.96
C THR A 520 -4.17 -7.28 -5.92
N GLU A 521 -3.04 -7.98 -6.05
CA GLU A 521 -1.94 -7.86 -5.09
C GLU A 521 -1.24 -6.50 -5.15
N LEU A 522 -1.14 -5.89 -6.33
CA LEU A 522 -0.64 -4.52 -6.43
C LEU A 522 -1.60 -3.52 -5.75
N SER A 523 -2.91 -3.73 -5.87
CA SER A 523 -3.92 -2.93 -5.15
C SER A 523 -3.80 -3.11 -3.63
N ASN A 524 -3.51 -4.33 -3.18
CA ASN A 524 -3.25 -4.64 -1.77
C ASN A 524 -1.99 -3.92 -1.29
N VAL A 525 -0.89 -3.94 -2.05
CA VAL A 525 0.35 -3.21 -1.72
C VAL A 525 0.09 -1.71 -1.59
N LEU A 526 -0.64 -1.11 -2.54
CA LEU A 526 -0.99 0.31 -2.48
C LEU A 526 -1.86 0.61 -1.25
N SER A 527 -2.81 -0.26 -0.93
CA SER A 527 -3.65 -0.14 0.27
C SER A 527 -2.83 -0.27 1.55
N VAL A 528 -1.83 -1.16 1.60
CA VAL A 528 -0.89 -1.29 2.72
C VAL A 528 -0.08 -0.01 2.88
N ILE A 529 0.49 0.51 1.80
CA ILE A 529 1.26 1.77 1.81
C ILE A 529 0.41 2.93 2.35
N ILE A 530 -0.82 3.07 1.85
CA ILE A 530 -1.77 4.06 2.34
C ILE A 530 -2.08 3.83 3.82
N SER A 531 -2.36 2.60 4.24
CA SER A 531 -2.70 2.26 5.63
C SER A 531 -1.56 2.54 6.62
N ARG A 532 -0.29 2.40 6.20
CA ARG A 532 0.90 2.77 7.00
C ARG A 532 0.97 4.28 7.26
N VAL A 533 0.36 5.08 6.39
CA VAL A 533 0.32 6.55 6.47
C VAL A 533 -0.98 7.04 7.14
N GLU A 534 -2.06 6.26 7.07
CA GLU A 534 -3.41 6.63 7.48
C GLU A 534 -3.73 6.54 8.98
N GLN A 535 -2.74 6.59 9.88
CA GLN A 535 -3.05 7.05 11.24
C GLN A 535 -3.31 8.57 11.21
N SER A 536 -4.44 8.96 10.59
CA SER A 536 -4.91 10.34 10.53
C SER A 536 -5.37 10.74 11.93
N ALA A 537 -4.48 11.36 12.70
CA ALA A 537 -4.81 11.96 13.99
C ALA A 537 -5.70 13.19 13.74
N THR A 538 -6.98 13.11 14.07
CA THR A 538 -7.95 14.21 13.90
C THR A 538 -8.00 15.11 15.12
N ALA A 539 -7.59 14.63 16.30
CA ALA A 539 -7.61 15.42 17.53
C ALA A 539 -6.65 14.90 18.62
N ALA A 540 -5.99 15.82 19.32
CA ALA A 540 -5.12 15.54 20.45
C ALA A 540 -5.68 16.12 21.76
N ALA A 541 -5.55 15.37 22.87
CA ALA A 541 -5.82 15.83 24.24
C ALA A 541 -4.61 15.55 25.14
N ALA A 542 -4.46 16.29 26.24
CA ALA A 542 -3.35 16.09 27.18
C ALA A 542 -3.89 15.83 28.60
N SER A 543 -3.16 15.01 29.37
CA SER A 543 -3.52 14.67 30.75
C SER A 543 -3.28 15.82 31.76
N SER A 544 -2.65 16.92 31.34
CA SER A 544 -2.31 18.07 32.21
C SER A 544 -2.12 19.35 31.41
N ALA A 545 -2.42 20.50 32.02
CA ALA A 545 -2.14 21.84 31.49
C ALA A 545 -0.69 22.32 31.70
N VAL A 546 0.10 21.58 32.49
CA VAL A 546 1.53 21.80 32.72
C VAL A 546 2.25 20.49 32.41
N PHE A 547 3.17 20.51 31.45
CA PHE A 547 3.94 19.34 31.04
C PHE A 547 4.97 18.97 32.11
N SER A 548 4.89 17.74 32.63
CA SER A 548 5.89 17.13 33.51
C SER A 548 6.26 15.74 33.01
N GLU A 549 7.40 15.22 33.46
CA GLU A 549 7.81 13.83 33.24
C GLU A 549 6.68 12.87 33.68
N GLY A 550 6.12 12.11 32.74
CA GLY A 550 4.96 11.23 32.96
C GLY A 550 3.59 11.74 32.46
N SER A 551 3.52 12.91 31.80
CA SER A 551 2.29 13.39 31.15
C SER A 551 1.97 12.57 29.91
N LEU A 552 0.68 12.27 29.68
CA LEU A 552 0.19 11.53 28.52
C LEU A 552 -0.50 12.46 27.52
N SER A 553 -0.25 12.24 26.23
CA SER A 553 -1.06 12.73 25.12
C SER A 553 -1.99 11.63 24.64
N TYR A 554 -3.20 12.02 24.25
CA TYR A 554 -4.22 11.14 23.70
C TYR A 554 -4.51 11.59 22.28
N SER A 555 -4.35 10.71 21.30
CA SER A 555 -4.65 10.99 19.90
C SER A 555 -5.83 10.15 19.45
N ALA A 556 -6.84 10.80 18.87
CA ALA A 556 -7.93 10.14 18.18
C ALA A 556 -7.79 10.27 16.65
N GLY A 557 -8.35 9.31 15.92
CA GLY A 557 -8.31 9.28 14.47
C GLY A 557 -9.25 8.26 13.84
N PHE A 558 -9.10 8.09 12.53
CA PHE A 558 -9.86 7.12 11.75
C PHE A 558 -9.00 6.51 10.64
N ARG A 559 -9.45 5.37 10.11
CA ARG A 559 -8.87 4.69 8.94
C ARG A 559 -9.84 4.81 7.78
N SER A 560 -9.38 5.26 6.61
CA SER A 560 -10.28 5.54 5.49
C SER A 560 -10.74 4.27 4.75
N THR A 561 -9.96 3.19 4.91
CA THR A 561 -10.22 1.88 4.29
C THR A 561 -11.47 1.19 4.82
N ASP A 562 -11.71 1.24 6.13
CA ASP A 562 -12.81 0.54 6.79
C ASP A 562 -13.66 1.43 7.73
N TRP A 563 -13.34 2.73 7.79
CA TRP A 563 -13.99 3.71 8.68
C TRP A 563 -14.03 3.22 10.13
N SER A 564 -12.96 2.57 10.58
CA SER A 564 -12.72 2.26 11.99
C SER A 564 -12.01 3.43 12.68
N GLY A 565 -12.25 3.58 13.98
CA GLY A 565 -11.58 4.59 14.81
C GLY A 565 -10.26 4.10 15.39
N ALA A 566 -9.44 5.06 15.78
CA ALA A 566 -8.24 4.84 16.58
C ALA A 566 -8.23 5.82 17.76
N LEU A 567 -7.92 5.32 18.97
CA LEU A 567 -7.65 6.15 20.14
C LEU A 567 -6.44 5.57 20.89
N GLN A 568 -5.41 6.38 21.06
CA GLN A 568 -4.13 5.94 21.63
C GLN A 568 -3.63 6.93 22.66
N ALA A 569 -2.92 6.44 23.68
CA ALA A 569 -2.16 7.27 24.59
C ALA A 569 -0.66 7.10 24.41
N SER A 570 0.08 8.19 24.40
CA SER A 570 1.54 8.20 24.34
C SER A 570 2.12 9.11 25.43
N ARG A 571 3.36 8.86 25.86
CA ARG A 571 4.08 9.83 26.70
C ARG A 571 4.36 11.11 25.92
N ILE A 572 4.43 12.24 26.61
CA ILE A 572 4.90 13.50 26.03
C ILE A 572 6.37 13.69 26.42
N LEU A 573 7.25 13.89 25.44
CA LEU A 573 8.66 14.18 25.65
C LEU A 573 8.88 15.69 25.93
N SER A 574 10.05 16.06 26.45
CA SER A 574 10.42 17.47 26.60
C SER A 574 10.36 18.18 25.24
N GLY A 575 9.57 19.25 25.12
CA GLY A 575 9.35 19.96 23.86
C GLY A 575 8.02 19.65 23.16
N GLY A 576 7.17 18.76 23.70
CA GLY A 576 5.81 18.52 23.17
C GLY A 576 5.72 17.41 22.12
N ALA A 577 6.82 16.75 21.79
CA ALA A 577 6.85 15.60 20.87
C ALA A 577 6.18 14.35 21.47
N ARG A 578 5.56 13.53 20.61
CA ARG A 578 4.94 12.24 20.95
C ARG A 578 6.05 11.22 21.27
N GLY A 579 6.01 10.64 22.46
CA GLY A 579 6.91 9.59 22.95
C GLY A 579 6.25 8.21 22.94
N GLN A 580 6.76 7.30 23.79
CA GLN A 580 6.34 5.90 23.89
C GLN A 580 4.80 5.72 23.94
N LEU A 581 4.25 4.83 23.09
CA LEU A 581 2.86 4.38 23.17
C LEU A 581 2.62 3.63 24.49
N MET A 582 1.61 4.06 25.24
CA MET A 582 1.24 3.49 26.53
C MET A 582 0.11 2.48 26.43
N TRP A 583 -0.90 2.79 25.60
CA TRP A 583 -2.03 1.91 25.33
C TRP A 583 -2.71 2.28 24.01
N ASP A 584 -3.44 1.31 23.45
CA ASP A 584 -4.27 1.46 22.25
C ASP A 584 -5.67 0.90 22.55
N ALA A 585 -6.70 1.76 22.45
CA ALA A 585 -8.07 1.39 22.78
C ALA A 585 -8.60 0.23 21.92
N GLU A 586 -8.10 0.07 20.68
CA GLU A 586 -8.48 -1.05 19.82
C GLU A 586 -8.03 -2.38 20.43
N ARG A 587 -6.83 -2.43 21.02
CA ARG A 587 -6.30 -3.64 21.68
C ARG A 587 -7.03 -3.96 22.97
N GLU A 588 -7.37 -2.93 23.73
CA GLU A 588 -8.13 -3.11 24.97
C GLU A 588 -9.56 -3.59 24.68
N LEU A 589 -10.21 -3.06 23.64
CA LEU A 589 -11.52 -3.53 23.19
C LEU A 589 -11.48 -4.95 22.61
N GLU A 590 -10.44 -5.28 21.84
CA GLU A 590 -10.21 -6.64 21.34
C GLU A 590 -10.09 -7.63 22.52
N SER A 591 -9.32 -7.27 23.55
CA SER A 591 -9.14 -8.09 24.75
C SER A 591 -10.41 -8.21 25.60
N LYS A 592 -11.19 -7.13 25.71
CA LYS A 592 -12.47 -7.11 26.46
C LYS A 592 -13.54 -7.93 25.74
N GLY A 593 -13.56 -7.91 24.41
CA GLY A 593 -14.57 -8.60 23.62
C GLY A 593 -15.92 -7.86 23.60
N PHE A 594 -16.69 -8.05 22.52
CA PHE A 594 -17.92 -7.28 22.30
C PHE A 594 -19.00 -7.54 23.36
N SER A 595 -19.05 -8.76 23.91
CA SER A 595 -20.06 -9.20 24.89
C SER A 595 -19.88 -8.63 26.29
N GLU A 596 -18.69 -8.13 26.61
CA GLU A 596 -18.36 -7.58 27.93
C GLU A 596 -18.40 -6.05 27.96
N ARG A 597 -18.80 -5.41 26.85
CA ARG A 597 -18.90 -3.94 26.75
C ARG A 597 -20.11 -3.41 27.50
N ASP A 598 -19.87 -2.41 28.34
CA ASP A 598 -20.91 -1.71 29.09
C ASP A 598 -21.51 -0.59 28.24
N LEU A 599 -22.56 -0.91 27.49
CA LEU A 599 -23.24 0.01 26.59
C LEU A 599 -24.54 0.50 27.22
N PHE A 600 -24.77 1.82 27.23
CA PHE A 600 -25.92 2.44 27.87
C PHE A 600 -26.69 3.38 26.94
N THR A 601 -27.97 3.52 27.22
CA THR A 601 -28.84 4.50 26.58
C THR A 601 -29.88 5.05 27.57
N TYR A 602 -30.70 5.97 27.10
CA TYR A 602 -31.78 6.59 27.87
C TYR A 602 -33.12 6.37 27.17
N THR A 603 -34.11 5.84 27.89
CA THR A 603 -35.44 5.51 27.33
C THR A 603 -36.40 6.69 27.28
N GLY A 604 -35.96 7.88 27.69
CA GLY A 604 -36.81 9.04 27.91
C GLY A 604 -37.29 9.21 29.37
N THR A 605 -37.11 8.18 30.21
CA THR A 605 -37.43 8.23 31.64
C THR A 605 -36.27 7.79 32.52
N THR A 606 -35.55 6.73 32.14
CA THR A 606 -34.41 6.19 32.90
C THR A 606 -33.25 5.82 31.98
N GLY A 607 -32.03 5.84 32.54
CA GLY A 607 -30.88 5.19 31.92
C GLY A 607 -31.03 3.67 32.02
N THR A 608 -30.63 2.95 30.98
CA THR A 608 -30.65 1.48 30.91
C THR A 608 -29.49 0.97 30.07
N ALA A 609 -29.14 -0.31 30.21
CA ALA A 609 -28.24 -0.99 29.28
C ALA A 609 -28.83 -0.97 27.86
N LEU A 610 -27.98 -0.86 26.84
CA LEU A 610 -28.36 -0.93 25.43
C LEU A 610 -28.69 -2.37 25.06
N ASP A 611 -29.91 -2.76 25.37
CA ASP A 611 -30.50 -4.06 25.06
C ASP A 611 -31.85 -3.84 24.39
N TYR A 612 -32.12 -4.54 23.29
CA TYR A 612 -33.28 -4.31 22.43
C TYR A 612 -34.61 -4.39 23.21
N ASP A 613 -34.72 -5.39 24.09
CA ASP A 613 -35.92 -5.62 24.91
C ASP A 613 -36.10 -4.53 25.99
N GLY A 614 -35.01 -3.92 26.45
CA GLY A 614 -35.00 -2.83 27.43
C GLY A 614 -35.36 -1.45 26.86
N LEU A 615 -35.48 -1.31 25.54
CA LEU A 615 -35.74 -0.02 24.88
C LEU A 615 -37.21 0.42 24.98
N SER A 616 -37.48 1.71 24.73
CA SER A 616 -38.85 2.17 24.51
C SER A 616 -39.40 1.68 23.16
N GLU A 617 -40.72 1.63 23.02
CA GLU A 617 -41.38 1.24 21.77
C GLU A 617 -40.94 2.12 20.58
N LEU A 618 -40.76 3.43 20.81
CA LEU A 618 -40.27 4.34 19.77
C LEU A 618 -38.84 4.04 19.32
N GLN A 619 -37.97 3.60 20.25
CA GLN A 619 -36.58 3.26 19.94
C GLN A 619 -36.49 1.92 19.21
N ARG A 620 -37.23 0.90 19.64
CA ARG A 620 -37.32 -0.36 18.90
C ARG A 620 -37.81 -0.13 17.47
N ASN A 621 -38.92 0.58 17.30
CA ASN A 621 -39.44 0.91 15.97
C ASN A 621 -38.43 1.67 15.11
N ALA A 622 -37.62 2.57 15.69
CA ALA A 622 -36.57 3.27 14.96
C ALA A 622 -35.43 2.34 14.53
N LEU A 623 -35.06 1.37 15.35
CA LEU A 623 -34.05 0.37 15.04
C LEU A 623 -34.56 -0.70 14.07
N ASP A 624 -35.87 -0.94 13.98
CA ASP A 624 -36.49 -1.87 13.01
C ASP A 624 -36.87 -1.23 11.69
N THR A 625 -36.41 0.00 11.45
CA THR A 625 -36.73 0.77 10.24
C THR A 625 -35.46 1.11 9.48
N ALA A 626 -35.39 0.70 8.21
CA ALA A 626 -34.31 1.02 7.29
C ALA A 626 -34.28 2.52 6.92
N LEU A 627 -33.20 2.96 6.26
CA LEU A 627 -32.99 4.36 5.87
C LEU A 627 -34.05 4.89 4.88
N ASP A 628 -34.67 4.01 4.10
CA ASP A 628 -35.75 4.34 3.17
C ASP A 628 -37.12 4.44 3.85
N GLY A 629 -37.17 4.19 5.17
CA GLY A 629 -38.39 4.24 6.00
C GLY A 629 -39.20 2.94 6.00
N THR A 630 -38.71 1.87 5.37
CA THR A 630 -39.35 0.56 5.43
C THR A 630 -39.00 -0.16 6.74
N SER A 631 -39.97 -0.89 7.31
CA SER A 631 -39.69 -1.71 8.48
C SER A 631 -39.10 -3.05 8.05
N ASP A 632 -37.91 -3.37 8.57
CA ASP A 632 -37.14 -4.58 8.24
C ASP A 632 -36.96 -5.52 9.44
N GLY A 633 -37.26 -5.07 10.66
CA GLY A 633 -37.18 -5.89 11.87
C GLY A 633 -35.75 -6.23 12.31
N LEU A 634 -34.73 -5.53 11.78
CA LEU A 634 -33.31 -5.82 12.07
C LEU A 634 -32.77 -5.11 13.31
N GLY A 635 -33.63 -4.71 14.26
CA GLY A 635 -33.22 -3.89 15.39
C GLY A 635 -32.30 -4.61 16.37
N THR A 636 -32.47 -5.92 16.56
CA THR A 636 -31.57 -6.74 17.41
C THR A 636 -30.19 -6.85 16.78
N GLU A 637 -30.13 -7.11 15.48
CA GLU A 637 -28.92 -7.25 14.69
C GLU A 637 -28.15 -5.93 14.63
N ARG A 638 -28.83 -4.78 14.50
CA ARG A 638 -28.20 -3.46 14.59
C ARG A 638 -27.54 -3.23 15.95
N ILE A 639 -28.18 -3.62 17.06
CA ILE A 639 -27.56 -3.52 18.39
C ILE A 639 -26.38 -4.47 18.55
N ALA A 640 -26.47 -5.70 18.04
CA ALA A 640 -25.36 -6.65 18.05
C ALA A 640 -24.16 -6.10 17.25
N TRP A 641 -24.41 -5.54 16.07
CA TRP A 641 -23.37 -4.91 15.24
C TRP A 641 -22.75 -3.68 15.92
N LEU A 642 -23.57 -2.79 16.51
CA LEU A 642 -23.09 -1.63 17.28
C LEU A 642 -22.25 -2.03 18.49
N SER A 643 -22.56 -3.17 19.11
CA SER A 643 -21.78 -3.74 20.20
C SER A 643 -20.41 -4.25 19.74
N GLY A 644 -20.24 -4.52 18.45
CA GLY A 644 -19.01 -5.03 17.86
C GLY A 644 -19.07 -6.52 17.48
N ASP A 645 -20.26 -7.12 17.43
CA ASP A 645 -20.44 -8.48 16.91
C ASP A 645 -20.40 -8.49 15.38
N ASN A 646 -19.33 -9.05 14.82
CA ASN A 646 -19.17 -9.18 13.37
C ASN A 646 -20.08 -10.24 12.74
N ASN A 647 -20.74 -11.10 13.53
CA ASN A 647 -21.69 -12.09 13.05
C ASN A 647 -23.15 -11.63 13.16
N ALA A 648 -23.38 -10.35 13.47
CA ALA A 648 -24.71 -9.78 13.67
C ALA A 648 -25.65 -9.90 12.45
N GLY A 649 -25.11 -10.04 11.23
CA GLY A 649 -25.89 -10.32 10.02
C GLY A 649 -25.11 -10.10 8.74
N VAL A 650 -25.56 -10.71 7.64
CA VAL A 650 -24.85 -10.72 6.33
C VAL A 650 -24.87 -9.39 5.57
N ASN A 651 -25.69 -8.42 6.01
CA ASN A 651 -25.86 -7.13 5.33
C ASN A 651 -25.21 -5.96 6.09
N PHE A 652 -24.39 -6.24 7.11
CA PHE A 652 -23.67 -5.20 7.84
C PHE A 652 -22.20 -5.15 7.40
N ARG A 653 -21.62 -3.95 7.48
CA ARG A 653 -20.20 -3.73 7.18
C ARG A 653 -19.33 -4.62 8.09
N GLU A 654 -18.39 -5.35 7.50
CA GLU A 654 -17.38 -6.09 8.27
C GLU A 654 -16.49 -5.12 9.06
N ARG A 655 -16.28 -5.41 10.34
CA ARG A 655 -15.37 -4.68 11.22
C ARG A 655 -14.26 -5.60 11.67
N THR A 656 -13.53 -6.15 10.70
CA THR A 656 -12.36 -6.98 10.97
C THR A 656 -11.15 -6.52 10.18
N HIS A 657 -9.98 -6.75 10.76
CA HIS A 657 -8.71 -6.52 10.11
C HIS A 657 -7.81 -7.74 10.28
N LYS A 658 -7.22 -8.15 9.18
CA LYS A 658 -6.17 -9.16 9.15
C LYS A 658 -4.86 -8.45 8.86
N ALA A 659 -3.97 -8.43 9.84
CA ALA A 659 -2.65 -7.85 9.65
C ALA A 659 -1.86 -8.68 8.63
N GLU A 660 -1.01 -8.01 7.84
CA GLU A 660 -0.06 -8.64 6.92
C GLU A 660 0.74 -9.74 7.64
N GLY A 661 0.83 -10.94 7.05
CA GLY A 661 1.49 -12.12 7.64
C GLY A 661 0.74 -12.79 8.81
N SER A 662 -0.45 -12.31 9.19
CA SER A 662 -1.24 -12.89 10.28
C SER A 662 -2.32 -13.82 9.77
N SER A 663 -2.41 -15.05 10.30
CA SER A 663 -3.57 -15.93 10.12
C SER A 663 -4.78 -15.52 10.97
N ILE A 664 -4.63 -14.51 11.83
CA ILE A 664 -5.63 -14.08 12.80
C ILE A 664 -6.36 -12.84 12.29
N THR A 665 -7.65 -13.00 12.02
CA THR A 665 -8.58 -11.89 11.80
C THR A 665 -8.98 -11.29 13.14
N ARG A 666 -8.81 -9.98 13.30
CA ARG A 666 -9.06 -9.25 14.56
C ARG A 666 -10.24 -8.29 14.41
N PRO A 667 -11.12 -8.15 15.42
CA PRO A 667 -12.24 -7.22 15.37
C PRO A 667 -11.80 -5.75 15.58
N ARG A 668 -12.48 -4.82 14.92
CA ARG A 668 -12.31 -3.36 15.05
C ARG A 668 -13.61 -2.72 15.54
N MET A 669 -13.80 -2.71 16.86
CA MET A 669 -15.08 -2.37 17.48
C MET A 669 -15.36 -0.87 17.60
N LEU A 670 -14.33 -0.03 17.53
CA LEU A 670 -14.44 1.42 17.68
C LEU A 670 -14.82 2.09 16.36
N GLY A 671 -15.89 2.89 16.35
CA GLY A 671 -16.25 3.74 15.21
C GLY A 671 -15.22 4.83 14.95
N ASP A 672 -15.17 5.33 13.72
CA ASP A 672 -14.28 6.42 13.32
C ASP A 672 -14.47 7.68 14.18
N ILE A 673 -13.36 8.28 14.61
CA ILE A 673 -13.37 9.51 15.40
C ILE A 673 -12.98 10.68 14.49
N ILE A 674 -14.00 11.35 13.98
CA ILE A 674 -13.85 12.50 13.06
C ILE A 674 -14.51 13.72 13.71
N GLY A 675 -13.76 14.81 13.83
CA GLY A 675 -14.29 16.08 14.36
C GLY A 675 -14.66 16.08 15.86
N SER A 676 -14.23 15.05 16.60
CA SER A 676 -14.46 14.88 18.03
C SER A 676 -13.13 14.86 18.76
N ASN A 677 -12.94 15.80 19.69
CA ASN A 677 -11.70 15.94 20.44
C ASN A 677 -11.77 15.12 21.74
N PRO A 678 -10.83 14.20 22.01
CA PRO A 678 -10.78 13.51 23.30
C PRO A 678 -10.74 14.53 24.46
N GLN A 679 -11.49 14.27 25.53
CA GLN A 679 -11.53 15.14 26.70
C GLN A 679 -11.01 14.37 27.91
N TYR A 680 -9.86 14.80 28.44
CA TYR A 680 -9.35 14.25 29.69
C TYR A 680 -10.07 14.86 30.90
N VAL A 681 -10.61 14.00 31.75
CA VAL A 681 -11.30 14.34 32.99
C VAL A 681 -10.60 13.61 34.14
N GLY A 682 -9.65 14.30 34.77
CA GLY A 682 -8.92 13.80 35.94
C GLY A 682 -9.43 14.37 37.27
N LYS A 683 -8.72 14.07 38.37
CA LYS A 683 -8.98 14.61 39.73
C LYS A 683 -8.52 16.06 39.89
N VAL A 684 -9.15 17.00 39.18
CA VAL A 684 -8.79 18.42 39.24
C VAL A 684 -9.21 19.08 40.56
N ASN A 685 -8.26 19.77 41.21
CA ASN A 685 -8.54 20.62 42.36
C ASN A 685 -8.88 22.05 41.92
N TYR A 686 -10.15 22.41 41.94
CA TYR A 686 -10.60 23.76 41.61
C TYR A 686 -10.40 24.78 42.75
N GLY A 687 -9.87 24.34 43.90
CA GLY A 687 -9.52 25.23 45.00
C GLY A 687 -10.72 25.78 45.78
N HIS A 688 -11.92 25.24 45.58
CA HIS A 688 -13.16 25.69 46.23
C HIS A 688 -13.15 25.57 47.76
N ARG A 689 -12.20 24.84 48.35
CA ARG A 689 -11.91 24.89 49.80
C ARG A 689 -11.67 26.32 50.32
N ARG A 690 -11.26 27.25 49.46
CA ARG A 690 -11.02 28.65 49.80
C ARG A 690 -12.29 29.49 49.91
N LEU A 691 -13.45 28.95 49.51
CA LEU A 691 -14.74 29.57 49.74
C LEU A 691 -15.05 29.52 51.25
N GLY A 692 -15.63 30.59 51.78
CA GLY A 692 -16.15 30.59 53.15
C GLY A 692 -17.48 29.82 53.22
N GLY A 693 -17.88 29.40 54.42
CA GLY A 693 -19.16 28.73 54.64
C GLY A 693 -19.15 27.22 54.36
N THR A 694 -20.36 26.67 54.20
CA THR A 694 -20.60 25.23 54.03
C THR A 694 -20.01 24.73 52.71
N GLU A 695 -20.03 25.54 51.67
CA GLU A 695 -19.55 25.22 50.32
C GLU A 695 -18.04 24.88 50.32
N GLY A 696 -17.23 25.61 51.09
CA GLY A 696 -15.80 25.33 51.23
C GLY A 696 -15.51 24.09 52.10
N ALA A 697 -16.33 23.87 53.13
CA ALA A 697 -16.21 22.70 54.02
C ALA A 697 -16.60 21.40 53.31
N ASP A 698 -17.73 21.41 52.59
CA ASP A 698 -18.24 20.26 51.83
C ASP A 698 -17.31 19.90 50.68
N TYR A 699 -16.75 20.89 49.97
CA TYR A 699 -15.75 20.60 48.94
C TYR A 699 -14.49 19.94 49.53
N ALA A 700 -14.05 20.38 50.70
CA ALA A 700 -12.91 19.75 51.38
C ALA A 700 -13.22 18.32 51.85
N ALA A 701 -14.44 18.08 52.35
CA ALA A 701 -14.90 16.75 52.74
C ALA A 701 -15.03 15.81 51.53
N PHE A 702 -15.65 16.29 50.44
CA PHE A 702 -15.76 15.58 49.17
C PHE A 702 -14.39 15.17 48.63
N ARG A 703 -13.42 16.09 48.61
CA ARG A 703 -12.05 15.79 48.16
C ARG A 703 -11.31 14.78 49.03
N ALA A 704 -11.68 14.67 50.30
CA ALA A 704 -11.10 13.72 51.24
C ALA A 704 -11.81 12.36 51.24
N SER A 705 -12.97 12.26 50.56
CA SER A 705 -13.72 11.01 50.46
C SER A 705 -12.98 9.96 49.63
N ASP A 706 -13.24 8.70 49.94
CA ASP A 706 -12.74 7.58 49.15
C ASP A 706 -13.30 7.65 47.71
N ASP A 707 -14.57 8.03 47.54
CA ASP A 707 -15.19 8.24 46.21
C ASP A 707 -14.38 9.17 45.29
N TYR A 708 -13.87 10.28 45.83
CA TYR A 708 -13.02 11.21 45.05
C TYR A 708 -11.63 10.63 44.78
N ASN A 709 -11.05 9.95 45.78
CA ASN A 709 -9.69 9.40 45.70
C ASN A 709 -9.60 8.13 44.86
N GLU A 710 -10.69 7.38 44.71
CA GLU A 710 -10.78 6.16 43.90
C GLU A 710 -11.27 6.43 42.48
N ARG A 711 -11.87 7.61 42.21
CA ARG A 711 -12.35 7.97 40.87
C ARG A 711 -11.27 7.75 39.79
N PRO A 712 -11.52 7.01 38.70
CA PRO A 712 -10.57 6.91 37.63
C PRO A 712 -10.42 8.25 36.88
N ASP A 713 -9.26 8.48 36.30
CA ASP A 713 -9.12 9.53 35.29
C ASP A 713 -9.67 8.98 33.96
N VAL A 714 -10.47 9.77 33.24
CA VAL A 714 -11.25 9.28 32.10
C VAL A 714 -11.01 10.12 30.85
N ILE A 715 -10.94 9.48 29.69
CA ILE A 715 -11.01 10.11 28.38
C ILE A 715 -12.41 9.94 27.81
N TYR A 716 -13.08 11.05 27.55
CA TYR A 716 -14.36 11.06 26.83
C TYR A 716 -14.14 11.41 25.37
N VAL A 717 -14.67 10.61 24.44
CA VAL A 717 -14.60 10.90 23.01
C VAL A 717 -15.85 10.38 22.30
N GLY A 718 -16.46 11.23 21.47
CA GLY A 718 -17.55 10.81 20.59
C GLY A 718 -17.00 10.14 19.33
N ALA A 719 -17.63 9.06 18.89
CA ALA A 719 -17.31 8.35 17.66
C ALA A 719 -18.54 8.27 16.74
N ASN A 720 -18.29 8.06 15.45
CA ASN A 720 -19.34 8.01 14.43
C ASN A 720 -20.16 6.70 14.42
N ASP A 721 -19.84 5.76 15.32
CA ASP A 721 -20.74 4.67 15.69
C ASP A 721 -21.93 5.13 16.56
N GLY A 722 -22.01 6.42 16.88
CA GLY A 722 -23.14 7.02 17.61
C GLY A 722 -22.98 6.96 19.13
N PHE A 723 -21.80 6.61 19.63
CA PHE A 723 -21.51 6.58 21.05
C PHE A 723 -20.59 7.72 21.50
N LEU A 724 -20.83 8.18 22.73
CA LEU A 724 -19.83 8.82 23.56
C LEU A 724 -19.14 7.73 24.39
N HIS A 725 -17.86 7.49 24.12
CA HIS A 725 -17.05 6.51 24.85
C HIS A 725 -16.36 7.15 26.04
N ALA A 726 -16.19 6.36 27.10
CA ALA A 726 -15.40 6.68 28.28
C ALA A 726 -14.29 5.65 28.46
N PHE A 727 -13.03 6.06 28.26
CA PHE A 727 -11.86 5.19 28.41
C PHE A 727 -11.06 5.55 29.65
N HIS A 728 -10.55 4.55 30.37
CA HIS A 728 -9.66 4.77 31.50
C HIS A 728 -8.34 5.38 31.02
N ALA A 729 -8.02 6.59 31.47
CA ALA A 729 -6.97 7.42 30.89
C ALA A 729 -5.54 6.84 31.02
N LYS A 730 -5.34 5.86 31.91
CA LYS A 730 -4.03 5.20 32.10
C LYS A 730 -3.90 3.83 31.44
N THR A 731 -5.01 3.13 31.20
CA THR A 731 -4.99 1.74 30.72
C THR A 731 -5.62 1.58 29.35
N GLY A 732 -6.45 2.52 28.90
CA GLY A 732 -7.16 2.41 27.62
C GLY A 732 -8.42 1.54 27.68
N GLU A 733 -8.74 0.96 28.83
CA GLU A 733 -9.94 0.14 29.03
C GLU A 733 -11.22 0.98 28.81
N GLU A 734 -12.15 0.50 27.99
CA GLU A 734 -13.47 1.11 27.85
C GLU A 734 -14.29 0.88 29.13
N LEU A 735 -14.53 1.95 29.88
CA LEU A 735 -15.34 1.92 31.10
C LEU A 735 -16.82 1.79 30.77
N PHE A 736 -17.28 2.54 29.77
CA PHE A 736 -18.62 2.45 29.20
C PHE A 736 -18.72 3.23 27.89
N ALA A 737 -19.77 2.97 27.11
CA ALA A 737 -20.17 3.83 26.00
C ALA A 737 -21.66 4.20 26.12
N TYR A 738 -22.00 5.43 25.76
CA TYR A 738 -23.36 5.95 25.90
C TYR A 738 -23.89 6.53 24.59
N THR A 739 -25.11 6.15 24.20
CA THR A 739 -25.80 6.72 23.03
C THR A 739 -27.13 7.39 23.43
N ASN A 740 -27.46 8.51 22.78
CA ASN A 740 -28.67 9.27 23.10
C ASN A 740 -29.91 8.67 22.43
N GLY A 741 -30.87 8.21 23.24
CA GLY A 741 -32.08 7.54 22.77
C GLY A 741 -33.12 8.41 22.02
N TYR A 742 -32.80 9.64 21.60
CA TYR A 742 -33.77 10.59 21.03
C TYR A 742 -33.37 11.11 19.64
N LYS A 743 -34.20 10.79 18.65
CA LYS A 743 -34.34 11.45 17.33
C LYS A 743 -33.02 11.98 16.72
N SER A 744 -32.08 11.10 16.40
CA SER A 744 -31.30 11.34 15.19
C SER A 744 -32.15 10.86 14.00
N LYS A 745 -32.77 11.79 13.28
CA LYS A 745 -33.41 11.48 11.98
C LYS A 745 -32.39 11.13 10.89
N ARG A 746 -31.11 10.98 11.23
CA ARG A 746 -30.00 10.61 10.36
C ARG A 746 -28.87 10.02 11.20
N THR A 747 -29.04 8.82 11.74
CA THR A 747 -27.86 7.96 11.95
C THR A 747 -27.55 7.42 10.56
N SER A 748 -26.90 8.25 9.74
CA SER A 748 -26.48 7.91 8.38
C SER A 748 -25.24 7.03 8.45
N PHE A 749 -25.41 5.82 8.96
CA PHE A 749 -24.39 4.79 8.83
C PHE A 749 -25.12 3.48 8.57
N ILE A 750 -24.59 2.73 7.59
CA ILE A 750 -24.80 1.30 7.39
C ILE A 750 -26.06 0.93 6.60
N MET A 751 -25.91 1.01 5.27
CA MET A 751 -26.15 -0.14 4.39
C MET A 751 -24.93 -0.28 3.48
#